data_AF-A0A9Q1HJH4-F1
#
_entry.id   AF-A0A9Q1HJH4-F1
#
_cell.length_a   1.000
_cell.length_b   1.000
_cell.length_c   1.000
_cell.angle_alpha   90.00
_cell.angle_beta   90.00
_cell.angle_gamma   90.00
#
_symmetry.space_group_name_H-M   'P 1'
#
loop_
_entity.id
_entity.type
_entity.pdbx_description
1 polymer ?
#
loop_
_entity_poly.entity_id
_entity_poly.type
_entity_poly.pdbx_seq_one_letter_code
_entity_poly.pdbx_strand_id
1 'polypeptide(L)'
;MKMALGQEAHRAGPLKQRNKAHKTGRHRSKGQIDDEMKGTKYTELLKIEMFYQTCILNFPKAIQKRKKRRDEVLAQKRNIGGKNTAPHLVLVIGLHSTLDPKKVVQKLMDCDSDNKVHPGNNDGCYNVSVIKFKQRFTFVVPPANLTAILDYAKVADSILCMMSPVEAWDDWGELCVSALFSQGLPTTTVTTQGLNDVPVKKRNEVRKALNKAVERRFPDSKFLPCDTDQEGQNLLRQLCHQKIKPLKWREPRSHMLVQNSEFVPQDGNESVGTLKITGFLRGPPLSVNGLVHLTGMGDFQMKQIDAVPDICPLIQQNRKPSKKDPISMGDTTSCDMDEDVTVLEVADPSCQESLDAEAEVDPMEGEQTWPTQEELDAADAQASIEETETVVKKVPKGTSDYQATWIVDSDGGESDDDDEDDDDIEEEEEDAEMAPKDVDTEEDDAVSVAKTDNMESETMSVSGDNKANYDVTFDEEMELEMLKKYREERMNEAFPDEIDTPMDIMAKVRFARYRGLKSFRTSPWDCMENLPMDYARIFQFQDFTRAKKRTLSKPREGLAEHGNCITVHVANVPKSFVENHPAGHPLIMFGMLPHEQKMSAMHFAIKRHYSSEEPIKSKERLIFQVGYRRFSACPIFSEHTVGNKHKYERFLPKDSSIAVASVYAPICFPPSSVLVFKESNSGTHSLVAVGTTLGSDPNRIVVKRVVLSGHPFKIINRTAVVRYMFFNREDILWFKPVELCTKWGRRGHIKEPLGTHGHMKCIFDGNLKSQDTVLMSLYKRMYPKWTFDPTGGSLINLTPEMFPSTQRSEMDTD
;
A
#
# COMPACT_ATOMS: atom_id res chain seq x y z
N MET A 1 -45.14 -8.57 -6.73
CA MET A 1 -44.96 -9.36 -7.98
C MET A 1 -44.57 -10.80 -7.61
N LYS A 2 -44.82 -11.77 -8.49
CA LYS A 2 -44.80 -13.22 -8.16
C LYS A 2 -43.40 -13.74 -7.81
N MET A 3 -43.32 -14.60 -6.78
CA MET A 3 -42.16 -15.48 -6.58
C MET A 3 -42.05 -16.47 -7.74
N ALA A 4 -40.84 -16.65 -8.29
CA ALA A 4 -40.53 -17.69 -9.25
C ALA A 4 -39.73 -18.80 -8.57
N LEU A 5 -40.42 -19.87 -8.14
CA LEU A 5 -39.79 -21.12 -7.72
C LEU A 5 -39.21 -21.83 -8.95
N GLY A 6 -37.93 -21.58 -9.23
CA GLY A 6 -37.17 -22.32 -10.22
C GLY A 6 -36.88 -23.73 -9.72
N GLN A 7 -37.67 -24.72 -10.14
CA GLN A 7 -37.35 -26.13 -9.90
C GLN A 7 -36.06 -26.50 -10.65
N GLU A 8 -35.07 -27.02 -9.92
CA GLU A 8 -33.84 -27.54 -10.52
C GLU A 8 -34.15 -28.78 -11.37
N ALA A 9 -34.20 -28.61 -12.69
CA ALA A 9 -34.36 -29.72 -13.61
C ALA A 9 -33.10 -30.60 -13.60
N HIS A 10 -33.19 -31.78 -12.98
CA HIS A 10 -32.12 -32.78 -12.96
C HIS A 10 -31.56 -33.04 -14.38
N ARG A 11 -30.32 -32.60 -14.64
CA ARG A 11 -29.60 -32.97 -15.87
C ARG A 11 -29.38 -34.48 -15.89
N ALA A 12 -30.04 -35.16 -16.82
CA ALA A 12 -29.85 -36.59 -17.03
C ALA A 12 -28.38 -36.90 -17.40
N GLY A 13 -27.77 -37.85 -16.68
CA GLY A 13 -26.38 -38.24 -16.91
C GLY A 13 -26.15 -38.94 -18.26
N PRO A 14 -24.89 -39.03 -18.72
CA PRO A 14 -24.51 -39.47 -20.08
C PRO A 14 -24.81 -40.95 -20.39
N LEU A 15 -25.31 -41.71 -19.42
CA LEU A 15 -25.67 -43.13 -19.55
C LEU A 15 -27.19 -43.38 -19.70
N LYS A 16 -28.03 -42.32 -19.77
CA LYS A 16 -29.48 -42.50 -19.95
C LYS A 16 -29.79 -42.93 -21.39
N GLN A 17 -30.06 -44.22 -21.58
CA GLN A 17 -30.45 -44.82 -22.85
C GLN A 17 -31.67 -44.09 -23.45
N ARG A 18 -31.50 -43.41 -24.58
CA ARG A 18 -32.61 -42.86 -25.36
C ARG A 18 -33.27 -44.01 -26.14
N ASN A 19 -34.44 -44.46 -25.67
CA ASN A 19 -35.29 -45.35 -26.44
C ASN A 19 -35.61 -44.69 -27.80
N LYS A 20 -35.47 -45.45 -28.89
CA LYS A 20 -35.76 -44.95 -30.24
C LYS A 20 -37.25 -44.62 -30.34
N ALA A 21 -37.58 -43.42 -30.85
CA ALA A 21 -38.96 -43.09 -31.16
C ALA A 21 -39.51 -44.06 -32.23
N HIS A 22 -40.74 -44.55 -32.04
CA HIS A 22 -41.39 -45.41 -33.02
C HIS A 22 -41.59 -44.64 -34.33
N LYS A 23 -41.18 -45.24 -35.46
CA LYS A 23 -41.35 -44.65 -36.78
C LYS A 23 -42.83 -44.64 -37.19
N THR A 24 -43.45 -43.48 -37.21
CA THR A 24 -44.80 -43.29 -37.74
C THR A 24 -44.80 -43.29 -39.27
N GLY A 25 -45.13 -44.45 -39.85
CA GLY A 25 -46.12 -44.52 -40.93
C GLY A 25 -45.88 -43.83 -42.28
N ARG A 26 -44.64 -43.57 -42.72
CA ARG A 26 -44.37 -43.31 -44.16
C ARG A 26 -43.24 -44.19 -44.69
N HIS A 27 -43.56 -45.03 -45.67
CA HIS A 27 -42.60 -45.89 -46.35
C HIS A 27 -41.66 -45.07 -47.23
N ARG A 28 -40.42 -44.90 -46.78
CA ARG A 28 -39.31 -44.48 -47.65
C ARG A 28 -38.82 -45.70 -48.45
N SER A 29 -38.57 -45.55 -49.74
CA SER A 29 -38.04 -46.67 -50.55
C SER A 29 -36.60 -47.00 -50.13
N LYS A 30 -36.16 -48.26 -50.31
CA LYS A 30 -34.76 -48.64 -50.02
C LYS A 30 -33.77 -47.78 -50.81
N GLY A 31 -34.08 -47.45 -52.07
CA GLY A 31 -33.27 -46.55 -52.90
C GLY A 31 -33.05 -45.17 -52.27
N GLN A 32 -34.11 -44.50 -51.79
CA GLN A 32 -33.96 -43.20 -51.11
C GLN A 32 -33.13 -43.27 -49.82
N ILE A 33 -33.18 -44.39 -49.10
CA ILE A 33 -32.38 -44.58 -47.89
C ILE A 33 -30.91 -44.80 -48.24
N ASP A 34 -30.61 -45.58 -49.28
CA ASP A 34 -29.22 -45.78 -49.71
C ASP A 34 -28.62 -44.56 -50.40
N ASP A 35 -29.39 -43.78 -51.17
CA ASP A 35 -28.89 -42.56 -51.80
C ASP A 35 -28.58 -41.44 -50.79
N GLU A 36 -29.35 -41.30 -49.70
CA GLU A 36 -28.97 -40.44 -48.57
C GLU A 36 -27.77 -40.97 -47.77
N MET A 37 -27.60 -42.29 -47.68
CA MET A 37 -26.53 -42.89 -46.88
C MET A 37 -25.21 -43.14 -47.63
N LYS A 38 -25.19 -43.05 -48.97
CA LYS A 38 -23.99 -43.30 -49.80
C LYS A 38 -22.83 -42.35 -49.51
N GLY A 39 -23.10 -41.13 -49.03
CA GLY A 39 -22.06 -40.15 -48.66
C GLY A 39 -21.67 -40.11 -47.19
N THR A 40 -22.57 -40.49 -46.27
CA THR A 40 -22.40 -40.23 -44.82
C THR A 40 -21.71 -41.36 -44.06
N LYS A 41 -21.96 -42.62 -44.42
CA LYS A 41 -21.47 -43.82 -43.70
C LYS A 41 -19.95 -43.82 -43.45
N TYR A 42 -19.14 -43.42 -44.44
CA TYR A 42 -17.68 -43.40 -44.30
C TYR A 42 -17.20 -42.36 -43.28
N THR A 43 -17.87 -41.19 -43.21
CA THR A 43 -17.53 -40.15 -42.22
C THR A 43 -17.94 -40.53 -40.81
N GLU A 44 -18.98 -41.35 -40.63
CA GLU A 44 -19.39 -41.85 -39.30
C GLU A 44 -18.44 -42.92 -38.78
N LEU A 45 -17.99 -43.85 -39.64
CA LEU A 45 -16.97 -44.83 -39.28
C LEU A 45 -15.64 -44.16 -38.90
N LEU A 46 -15.16 -43.20 -39.70
CA LEU A 46 -13.97 -42.41 -39.35
C LEU A 46 -14.13 -41.64 -38.03
N LYS A 47 -15.31 -41.08 -37.74
CA LYS A 47 -15.59 -40.44 -36.43
C LYS A 47 -15.55 -41.44 -35.28
N ILE A 48 -16.06 -42.66 -35.48
CA ILE A 48 -16.03 -43.73 -34.47
C ILE A 48 -14.60 -44.21 -34.25
N GLU A 49 -13.83 -44.46 -35.31
CA GLU A 49 -12.40 -44.82 -35.22
C GLU A 49 -11.57 -43.71 -34.56
N MET A 50 -11.73 -42.45 -34.96
CA MET A 50 -11.08 -41.32 -34.30
C MET A 50 -11.49 -41.18 -32.82
N PHE A 51 -12.75 -41.48 -32.48
CA PHE A 51 -13.22 -41.49 -31.09
C PHE A 51 -12.60 -42.64 -30.28
N TYR A 52 -12.53 -43.86 -30.83
CA TYR A 52 -11.85 -44.99 -30.20
C TYR A 52 -10.34 -44.73 -30.06
N GLN A 53 -9.68 -44.23 -31.10
CA GLN A 53 -8.26 -43.82 -31.07
C GLN A 53 -8.03 -42.74 -30.01
N THR A 54 -8.94 -41.77 -29.90
CA THR A 54 -8.90 -40.72 -28.87
C THR A 54 -9.08 -41.32 -27.46
N CYS A 55 -10.01 -42.25 -27.26
CA CYS A 55 -10.20 -42.96 -25.99
C CYS A 55 -8.96 -43.78 -25.60
N ILE A 56 -8.38 -44.54 -26.54
CA ILE A 56 -7.16 -45.33 -26.37
C ILE A 56 -5.97 -44.44 -26.01
N LEU A 57 -5.84 -43.26 -26.64
CA LEU A 57 -4.78 -42.29 -26.32
C LEU A 57 -5.04 -41.47 -25.05
N ASN A 58 -6.30 -41.30 -24.63
CA ASN A 58 -6.66 -40.50 -23.46
C ASN A 58 -6.27 -41.17 -22.14
N PHE A 59 -6.39 -42.50 -22.05
CA PHE A 59 -5.99 -43.26 -20.85
C PHE A 59 -4.48 -43.14 -20.50
N PRO A 60 -3.52 -43.40 -21.42
CA PRO A 60 -2.11 -43.19 -21.14
C PRO A 60 -1.76 -41.71 -20.95
N LYS A 61 -2.41 -40.76 -21.66
CA LYS A 61 -2.25 -39.32 -21.40
C LYS A 61 -2.70 -38.95 -19.99
N ALA A 62 -3.78 -39.54 -19.46
CA ALA A 62 -4.24 -39.33 -18.10
C ALA A 62 -3.28 -39.92 -17.06
N ILE A 63 -2.74 -41.12 -17.32
CA ILE A 63 -1.70 -41.74 -16.47
C ILE A 63 -0.42 -40.90 -16.48
N GLN A 64 0.04 -40.42 -17.63
CA GLN A 64 1.22 -39.55 -17.75
C GLN A 64 1.02 -38.23 -16.99
N LYS A 65 -0.14 -37.58 -17.14
CA LYS A 65 -0.50 -36.38 -16.35
C LYS A 65 -0.57 -36.66 -14.85
N ARG A 66 -1.11 -37.82 -14.44
CA ARG A 66 -1.16 -38.24 -13.03
C ARG A 66 0.23 -38.53 -12.47
N LYS A 67 1.11 -39.18 -13.25
CA LYS A 67 2.50 -39.44 -12.87
C LYS A 67 3.26 -38.12 -12.71
N LYS A 68 3.24 -37.24 -13.73
CA LYS A 68 3.88 -35.92 -13.66
C LYS A 68 3.43 -35.12 -12.43
N ARG A 69 2.11 -34.99 -12.19
CA ARG A 69 1.58 -34.31 -11.00
C ARG A 69 1.96 -34.98 -9.67
N ARG A 70 2.09 -36.31 -9.64
CA ARG A 70 2.56 -37.04 -8.45
C ARG A 70 4.02 -36.75 -8.18
N ASP A 71 4.85 -36.74 -9.22
CA ASP A 71 6.28 -36.49 -9.13
C ASP A 71 6.55 -35.02 -8.73
N GLU A 72 5.80 -34.06 -9.29
CA GLU A 72 5.78 -32.64 -8.89
C GLU A 72 5.43 -32.47 -7.40
N VAL A 73 4.36 -33.11 -6.91
CA VAL A 73 3.95 -33.04 -5.49
C VAL A 73 4.93 -33.76 -4.56
N LEU A 74 5.56 -34.85 -5.03
CA LEU A 74 6.59 -35.55 -4.25
C LEU A 74 7.89 -34.74 -4.14
N ALA A 75 8.28 -34.01 -5.19
CA ALA A 75 9.40 -33.07 -5.13
C ALA A 75 9.11 -31.97 -4.10
N GLN A 76 7.97 -31.29 -4.21
CA GLN A 76 7.55 -30.26 -3.23
C GLN A 76 7.55 -30.78 -1.78
N LYS A 77 7.16 -32.04 -1.54
CA LYS A 77 7.20 -32.64 -0.20
C LYS A 77 8.59 -33.04 0.30
N ARG A 78 9.54 -33.32 -0.59
CA ARG A 78 10.94 -33.64 -0.24
C ARG A 78 11.75 -32.39 0.12
N ASN A 79 11.35 -31.24 -0.42
CA ASN A 79 11.98 -29.94 -0.16
C ASN A 79 11.74 -29.40 1.27
N ILE A 80 11.03 -30.13 2.13
CA ILE A 80 10.61 -29.69 3.47
C ILE A 80 11.23 -30.59 4.54
N GLY A 81 12.11 -30.03 5.38
CA GLY A 81 12.56 -30.64 6.63
C GLY A 81 13.28 -31.99 6.50
N GLY A 82 13.80 -32.32 5.30
CA GLY A 82 14.47 -33.58 5.02
C GLY A 82 15.94 -33.60 5.50
N LYS A 83 16.72 -34.58 5.01
CA LYS A 83 18.14 -34.71 5.35
C LYS A 83 18.99 -33.54 4.82
N ASN A 84 18.78 -33.16 3.57
CA ASN A 84 19.59 -32.15 2.86
C ASN A 84 18.77 -30.87 2.57
N THR A 85 17.64 -30.67 3.27
CA THR A 85 16.72 -29.56 3.02
C THR A 85 16.38 -28.86 4.32
N ALA A 86 16.17 -27.54 4.27
CA ALA A 86 16.04 -26.68 5.45
C ALA A 86 14.99 -27.21 6.44
N PRO A 87 15.21 -27.04 7.76
CA PRO A 87 14.24 -27.45 8.78
C PRO A 87 12.89 -26.75 8.56
N HIS A 88 11.79 -27.43 8.86
CA HIS A 88 10.46 -26.86 8.74
C HIS A 88 10.27 -25.78 9.81
N LEU A 89 10.07 -24.52 9.39
CA LEU A 89 9.99 -23.40 10.30
C LEU A 89 8.54 -23.20 10.77
N VAL A 90 8.31 -23.42 12.07
CA VAL A 90 6.99 -23.32 12.72
C VAL A 90 7.01 -22.17 13.71
N LEU A 91 6.25 -21.12 13.42
CA LEU A 91 6.06 -19.98 14.31
C LEU A 91 4.91 -20.25 15.29
N VAL A 92 5.15 -20.13 16.59
CA VAL A 92 4.13 -20.36 17.64
C VAL A 92 3.67 -19.02 18.20
N ILE A 93 2.37 -18.70 18.09
CA ILE A 93 1.82 -17.39 18.47
C ILE A 93 0.74 -17.58 19.53
N GLY A 94 0.85 -16.87 20.66
CA GLY A 94 -0.24 -16.72 21.63
C GLY A 94 -1.22 -15.62 21.18
N LEU A 95 -2.49 -15.95 20.96
CA LEU A 95 -3.54 -14.97 20.63
C LEU A 95 -4.24 -14.39 21.87
N HIS A 96 -3.76 -14.70 23.06
CA HIS A 96 -4.36 -14.29 24.32
C HIS A 96 -3.28 -14.13 25.39
N SER A 97 -3.40 -13.09 26.21
CA SER A 97 -2.43 -12.69 27.24
C SER A 97 -2.09 -13.78 28.27
N THR A 98 -3.05 -14.63 28.63
CA THR A 98 -2.85 -15.72 29.61
C THR A 98 -2.07 -16.94 29.09
N LEU A 99 -1.73 -17.01 27.80
CA LEU A 99 -1.11 -18.19 27.19
C LEU A 99 0.41 -18.03 27.03
N ASP A 100 1.16 -19.02 27.52
CA ASP A 100 2.62 -19.06 27.36
C ASP A 100 3.03 -20.02 26.22
N PRO A 101 3.50 -19.50 25.07
CA PRO A 101 3.93 -20.33 23.94
C PRO A 101 5.13 -21.23 24.25
N LYS A 102 5.98 -20.85 25.22
CA LYS A 102 7.16 -21.65 25.59
C LYS A 102 6.75 -23.01 26.15
N LYS A 103 5.63 -23.07 26.91
CA LYS A 103 5.06 -24.31 27.46
C LYS A 103 4.56 -25.27 26.36
N VAL A 104 4.01 -24.76 25.24
CA VAL A 104 3.65 -25.63 24.10
C VAL A 104 4.91 -26.22 23.49
N VAL A 105 5.93 -25.40 23.23
CA VAL A 105 7.16 -25.87 22.57
C VAL A 105 7.90 -26.90 23.42
N GLN A 106 8.01 -26.69 24.73
CA GLN A 106 8.54 -27.69 25.68
C GLN A 106 7.77 -29.01 25.60
N LYS A 107 6.43 -28.98 25.73
CA LYS A 107 5.60 -30.20 25.58
C LYS A 107 5.83 -30.90 24.23
N LEU A 108 5.99 -30.16 23.13
CA LEU A 108 6.24 -30.74 21.81
C LEU A 108 7.62 -31.39 21.67
N MET A 109 8.62 -30.97 22.45
CA MET A 109 9.90 -31.68 22.57
C MET A 109 9.71 -32.98 23.36
N ASP A 110 9.11 -32.88 24.54
CA ASP A 110 8.98 -33.98 25.51
C ASP A 110 8.02 -35.09 25.05
N CYS A 111 7.16 -34.81 24.05
CA CYS A 111 6.20 -35.74 23.46
C CYS A 111 6.79 -37.08 22.96
N ASP A 112 8.09 -37.17 22.67
CA ASP A 112 8.73 -38.41 22.24
C ASP A 112 10.21 -38.46 22.67
N SER A 113 10.62 -39.52 23.36
CA SER A 113 11.99 -39.68 23.89
C SER A 113 13.07 -39.78 22.81
N ASP A 114 12.67 -40.09 21.57
CA ASP A 114 13.56 -40.15 20.41
C ASP A 114 13.84 -38.78 19.77
N ASN A 115 13.19 -37.70 20.24
CA ASN A 115 13.42 -36.35 19.73
C ASN A 115 14.79 -35.82 20.18
N LYS A 116 15.66 -35.49 19.22
CA LYS A 116 16.92 -34.80 19.52
C LYS A 116 16.74 -33.30 19.40
N VAL A 117 16.82 -32.61 20.52
CA VAL A 117 16.93 -31.15 20.61
C VAL A 117 18.39 -30.77 20.36
N HIS A 118 18.64 -29.87 19.41
CA HIS A 118 19.95 -29.28 19.16
C HIS A 118 20.04 -27.93 19.88
N PRO A 119 21.20 -27.54 20.44
CA PRO A 119 21.35 -26.23 21.05
C PRO A 119 21.12 -25.13 19.99
N GLY A 120 20.12 -24.28 20.24
CA GLY A 120 19.92 -23.03 19.51
C GLY A 120 20.36 -21.86 20.38
N ASN A 121 20.61 -20.70 19.77
CA ASN A 121 20.78 -19.45 20.52
C ASN A 121 19.54 -19.22 21.41
N ASN A 122 19.79 -18.84 22.68
CA ASN A 122 18.84 -18.96 23.79
C ASN A 122 17.55 -18.11 23.69
N ASP A 123 17.41 -17.30 22.64
CA ASP A 123 16.30 -16.36 22.42
C ASP A 123 15.16 -16.98 21.60
N GLY A 124 14.43 -17.93 22.21
CA GLY A 124 13.13 -18.41 21.70
C GLY A 124 13.15 -19.23 20.41
N CYS A 125 14.32 -19.53 19.85
CA CYS A 125 14.50 -20.40 18.69
C CYS A 125 14.94 -21.81 19.09
N TYR A 126 14.14 -22.81 18.73
CA TYR A 126 14.28 -24.19 19.20
C TYR A 126 14.40 -25.18 18.04
N ASN A 127 15.57 -25.80 17.89
CA ASN A 127 15.84 -26.77 16.82
C ASN A 127 15.59 -28.20 17.32
N VAL A 128 14.66 -28.91 16.68
CA VAL A 128 14.24 -30.28 17.06
C VAL A 128 14.26 -31.19 15.84
N SER A 129 14.92 -32.34 15.96
CA SER A 129 14.91 -33.39 14.93
C SER A 129 14.07 -34.58 15.39
N VAL A 130 12.99 -34.86 14.66
CA VAL A 130 12.00 -35.89 15.00
C VAL A 130 12.27 -37.14 14.15
N ILE A 131 13.00 -38.09 14.75
CA ILE A 131 13.49 -39.30 14.06
C ILE A 131 12.33 -40.14 13.51
N LYS A 132 11.23 -40.25 14.26
CA LYS A 132 10.01 -41.02 13.93
C LYS A 132 9.34 -40.59 12.63
N PHE A 133 9.27 -39.28 12.37
CA PHE A 133 8.73 -38.73 11.12
C PHE A 133 9.82 -38.43 10.08
N LYS A 134 11.10 -38.60 10.44
CA LYS A 134 12.28 -38.28 9.62
C LYS A 134 12.27 -36.83 9.13
N GLN A 135 11.84 -35.92 10.00
CA GLN A 135 11.75 -34.50 9.71
C GLN A 135 12.42 -33.65 10.78
N ARG A 136 12.88 -32.48 10.34
CA ARG A 136 13.49 -31.44 11.16
C ARG A 136 12.53 -30.27 11.32
N PHE A 137 12.46 -29.73 12.53
CA PHE A 137 11.64 -28.57 12.87
C PHE A 137 12.52 -27.51 13.54
N THR A 138 12.27 -26.25 13.20
CA THR A 138 12.68 -25.10 14.00
C THR A 138 11.40 -24.47 14.53
N PHE A 139 11.16 -24.59 15.82
CA PHE A 139 10.07 -23.89 16.49
C PHE A 139 10.56 -22.51 16.91
N VAL A 140 9.79 -21.48 16.62
CA VAL A 140 10.11 -20.11 17.02
C VAL A 140 8.98 -19.57 17.89
N VAL A 141 9.35 -19.04 19.04
CA VAL A 141 8.48 -18.26 19.92
C VAL A 141 8.87 -16.78 19.77
N PRO A 142 8.03 -15.93 19.16
CA PRO A 142 8.32 -14.51 19.01
C PRO A 142 8.16 -13.80 20.36
N PRO A 143 8.87 -12.68 20.60
CA PRO A 143 8.48 -11.74 21.63
C PRO A 143 7.11 -11.14 21.29
N ALA A 144 6.43 -10.56 22.28
CA ALA A 144 5.05 -10.10 22.15
C ALA A 144 4.88 -8.79 21.32
N ASN A 145 5.87 -8.42 20.52
CA ASN A 145 5.86 -7.22 19.67
C ASN A 145 5.26 -7.55 18.30
N LEU A 146 4.36 -6.70 17.78
CA LEU A 146 3.75 -6.95 16.46
C LEU A 146 4.80 -7.04 15.34
N THR A 147 5.87 -6.23 15.35
CA THR A 147 6.95 -6.34 14.35
C THR A 147 7.52 -7.74 14.25
N ALA A 148 7.95 -8.30 15.39
CA ALA A 148 8.65 -9.57 15.44
C ALA A 148 7.72 -10.70 14.99
N ILE A 149 6.45 -10.68 15.42
CA ILE A 149 5.42 -11.63 14.97
C ILE A 149 5.25 -11.57 13.46
N LEU A 150 5.08 -10.36 12.89
CA LEU A 150 4.92 -10.15 11.45
C LEU A 150 6.17 -10.57 10.68
N ASP A 151 7.36 -10.27 11.19
CA ASP A 151 8.65 -10.62 10.57
C ASP A 151 8.91 -12.12 10.55
N TYR A 152 8.82 -12.80 11.69
CA TYR A 152 8.91 -14.26 11.71
C TYR A 152 7.86 -14.90 10.79
N ALA A 153 6.64 -14.34 10.71
CA ALA A 153 5.61 -14.80 9.80
C ALA A 153 5.95 -14.60 8.30
N LYS A 154 6.84 -13.68 7.94
CA LYS A 154 7.37 -13.56 6.56
C LYS A 154 8.13 -14.82 6.15
N VAL A 155 8.90 -15.41 7.06
CA VAL A 155 9.80 -16.56 6.76
C VAL A 155 9.17 -17.90 7.12
N ALA A 156 8.26 -17.94 8.11
CA ALA A 156 7.60 -19.17 8.58
C ALA A 156 6.95 -19.98 7.44
N ASP A 157 7.11 -21.30 7.48
CA ASP A 157 6.41 -22.22 6.58
C ASP A 157 5.01 -22.52 7.10
N SER A 158 4.91 -22.72 8.41
CA SER A 158 3.66 -22.94 9.14
C SER A 158 3.55 -22.02 10.35
N ILE A 159 2.32 -21.64 10.70
CA ILE A 159 2.01 -20.88 11.92
C ILE A 159 1.11 -21.72 12.83
N LEU A 160 1.49 -21.85 14.09
CA LEU A 160 0.75 -22.48 15.17
C LEU A 160 0.09 -21.38 16.03
N CYS A 161 -1.17 -21.09 15.74
CA CYS A 161 -1.95 -20.12 16.52
C CYS A 161 -2.52 -20.79 17.77
N MET A 162 -2.20 -20.28 18.96
CA MET A 162 -2.76 -20.74 20.22
C MET A 162 -3.93 -19.86 20.65
N MET A 163 -5.00 -20.50 21.13
CA MET A 163 -6.22 -19.86 21.61
C MET A 163 -6.56 -20.26 23.05
N SER A 164 -7.23 -19.37 23.77
CA SER A 164 -7.70 -19.57 25.14
C SER A 164 -8.97 -20.43 25.16
N PRO A 165 -9.14 -21.37 26.11
CA PRO A 165 -10.35 -22.17 26.20
C PRO A 165 -11.59 -21.37 26.64
N VAL A 166 -11.41 -20.17 27.21
CA VAL A 166 -12.50 -19.32 27.68
C VAL A 166 -12.96 -18.36 26.58
N GLU A 167 -12.04 -17.57 26.03
CA GLU A 167 -12.35 -16.41 25.17
C GLU A 167 -11.88 -16.57 23.71
N ALA A 168 -11.22 -17.67 23.37
CA ALA A 168 -10.53 -17.92 22.10
C ALA A 168 -9.35 -16.96 21.82
N TRP A 169 -9.61 -15.68 21.57
CA TRP A 169 -8.59 -14.66 21.32
C TRP A 169 -8.97 -13.32 21.96
N ASP A 170 -7.94 -12.56 22.34
CA ASP A 170 -8.03 -11.22 22.90
C ASP A 170 -8.18 -10.16 21.78
N ASP A 171 -8.44 -8.89 22.10
CA ASP A 171 -8.42 -7.78 21.13
C ASP A 171 -7.03 -7.66 20.46
N TRP A 172 -5.98 -7.90 21.25
CA TRP A 172 -4.61 -8.06 20.76
C TRP A 172 -4.47 -9.22 19.76
N GLY A 173 -5.12 -10.35 20.06
CA GLY A 173 -5.15 -11.52 19.20
C GLY A 173 -5.89 -11.27 17.89
N GLU A 174 -7.02 -10.54 17.93
CA GLU A 174 -7.76 -10.10 16.75
C GLU A 174 -6.89 -9.19 15.87
N LEU A 175 -6.20 -8.20 16.44
CA LEU A 175 -5.27 -7.31 15.72
C LEU A 175 -4.14 -8.10 15.04
N CYS A 176 -3.47 -8.99 15.79
CA CYS A 176 -2.41 -9.85 15.27
C CYS A 176 -2.91 -10.73 14.10
N VAL A 177 -4.07 -11.37 14.26
CA VAL A 177 -4.67 -12.23 13.22
C VAL A 177 -5.05 -11.41 11.99
N SER A 178 -5.63 -10.22 12.16
CA SER A 178 -5.97 -9.32 11.06
C SER A 178 -4.75 -8.82 10.30
N ALA A 179 -3.65 -8.48 10.99
CA ALA A 179 -2.38 -8.10 10.37
C ALA A 179 -1.76 -9.28 9.59
N LEU A 180 -1.76 -10.49 10.16
CA LEU A 180 -1.24 -11.70 9.52
C LEU A 180 -2.04 -12.13 8.28
N PHE A 181 -3.37 -12.04 8.32
CA PHE A 181 -4.20 -12.27 7.13
C PHE A 181 -3.87 -11.28 6.01
N SER A 182 -3.66 -10.02 6.37
CA SER A 182 -3.42 -8.91 5.46
C SER A 182 -2.01 -8.97 4.83
N GLN A 183 -1.01 -9.40 5.59
CA GLN A 183 0.35 -9.68 5.09
C GLN A 183 0.38 -10.92 4.17
N GLY A 184 -0.54 -11.85 4.37
CA GLY A 184 -0.60 -13.14 3.68
C GLY A 184 -0.15 -14.26 4.61
N LEU A 185 -1.13 -15.05 5.04
CA LEU A 185 -0.98 -16.14 5.99
C LEU A 185 -0.26 -17.36 5.36
N PRO A 186 0.85 -17.85 5.95
CA PRO A 186 1.38 -19.20 5.69
C PRO A 186 0.39 -20.31 6.09
N THR A 187 0.84 -21.57 6.09
CA THR A 187 -0.02 -22.69 6.50
C THR A 187 -0.32 -22.65 8.01
N THR A 188 -1.56 -22.35 8.39
CA THR A 188 -1.96 -22.35 9.80
C THR A 188 -2.42 -23.70 10.33
N THR A 189 -2.13 -23.90 11.61
CA THR A 189 -2.74 -24.86 12.53
C THR A 189 -3.17 -24.13 13.80
N VAL A 190 -4.26 -24.55 14.42
CA VAL A 190 -4.83 -23.87 15.59
C VAL A 190 -4.90 -24.81 16.78
N THR A 191 -4.41 -24.35 17.94
CA THR A 191 -4.25 -25.12 19.16
C THR A 191 -4.80 -24.46 20.40
N THR A 192 -5.07 -25.26 21.43
CA THR A 192 -5.36 -24.80 22.81
C THR A 192 -4.43 -25.45 23.81
N GLN A 193 -4.15 -24.71 24.88
CA GLN A 193 -3.75 -25.26 26.18
C GLN A 193 -4.87 -25.05 27.20
N GLY A 194 -4.92 -25.87 28.24
CA GLY A 194 -5.82 -25.68 29.39
C GLY A 194 -7.25 -26.15 29.16
N LEU A 195 -7.50 -27.00 28.15
CA LEU A 195 -8.80 -27.68 28.01
C LEU A 195 -9.00 -28.68 29.17
N ASN A 196 -7.91 -29.17 29.76
CA ASN A 196 -7.93 -29.94 31.00
C ASN A 196 -8.30 -29.13 32.25
N ASP A 197 -8.06 -27.82 32.29
CA ASP A 197 -8.40 -26.99 33.46
C ASP A 197 -9.91 -26.68 33.52
N VAL A 198 -10.58 -26.75 32.37
CA VAL A 198 -12.05 -26.63 32.27
C VAL A 198 -12.74 -27.88 32.88
N PRO A 199 -13.80 -27.71 33.69
CA PRO A 199 -14.57 -28.84 34.23
C PRO A 199 -15.09 -29.79 33.16
N VAL A 200 -14.92 -31.10 33.37
CA VAL A 200 -15.18 -32.18 32.38
C VAL A 200 -16.52 -32.04 31.64
N LYS A 201 -17.59 -31.63 32.35
CA LYS A 201 -18.92 -31.41 31.76
C LYS A 201 -18.93 -30.32 30.67
N LYS A 202 -18.24 -29.20 30.89
CA LYS A 202 -18.19 -28.04 29.97
C LYS A 202 -17.18 -28.21 28.82
N ARG A 203 -16.18 -29.10 28.93
CA ARG A 203 -15.13 -29.30 27.91
C ARG A 203 -15.67 -29.54 26.49
N ASN A 204 -16.76 -30.30 26.35
CA ASN A 204 -17.38 -30.60 25.07
C ASN A 204 -18.13 -29.39 24.45
N GLU A 205 -18.64 -28.49 25.29
CA GLU A 205 -19.31 -27.26 24.85
C GLU A 205 -18.28 -26.22 24.42
N VAL A 206 -17.25 -26.02 25.25
CA VAL A 206 -16.07 -25.20 24.94
C VAL A 206 -15.43 -25.64 23.61
N ARG A 207 -15.15 -26.94 23.43
CA ARG A 207 -14.59 -27.44 22.17
C ARG A 207 -15.47 -27.18 20.94
N LYS A 208 -16.80 -27.16 21.09
CA LYS A 208 -17.73 -26.78 20.01
C LYS A 208 -17.73 -25.26 19.77
N ALA A 209 -17.65 -24.44 20.81
CA ALA A 209 -17.54 -22.99 20.70
C ALA A 209 -16.24 -22.58 19.98
N LEU A 210 -15.11 -23.15 20.38
CA LEU A 210 -13.81 -22.92 19.75
C LEU A 210 -13.78 -23.37 18.29
N ASN A 211 -14.35 -24.55 17.96
CA ASN A 211 -14.50 -24.96 16.55
C ASN A 211 -15.29 -23.93 15.73
N LYS A 212 -16.40 -23.40 16.25
CA LYS A 212 -17.17 -22.34 15.56
C LYS A 212 -16.36 -21.04 15.41
N ALA A 213 -15.53 -20.68 16.40
CA ALA A 213 -14.64 -19.53 16.29
C ALA A 213 -13.56 -19.74 15.21
N VAL A 214 -12.95 -20.93 15.16
CA VAL A 214 -12.02 -21.34 14.10
C VAL A 214 -12.69 -21.30 12.74
N GLU A 215 -13.88 -21.88 12.57
CA GLU A 215 -14.61 -21.89 11.29
C GLU A 215 -14.92 -20.48 10.76
N ARG A 216 -15.16 -19.49 11.65
CA ARG A 216 -15.43 -18.09 11.27
C ARG A 216 -14.21 -17.37 10.66
N ARG A 217 -12.99 -17.63 11.14
CA ARG A 217 -11.76 -16.95 10.66
C ARG A 217 -10.86 -17.84 9.79
N PHE A 218 -10.74 -19.12 10.10
CA PHE A 218 -9.83 -20.09 9.47
C PHE A 218 -10.57 -21.32 8.90
N PRO A 219 -11.36 -21.18 7.80
CA PRO A 219 -12.20 -22.26 7.27
C PRO A 219 -11.43 -23.51 6.80
N ASP A 220 -10.14 -23.37 6.48
CA ASP A 220 -9.28 -24.49 6.06
C ASP A 220 -8.62 -25.25 7.22
N SER A 221 -8.64 -24.70 8.44
CA SER A 221 -7.83 -25.20 9.55
C SER A 221 -8.64 -26.09 10.49
N LYS A 222 -7.99 -27.12 11.05
CA LYS A 222 -8.60 -28.01 12.05
C LYS A 222 -8.03 -27.71 13.43
N PHE A 223 -8.93 -27.58 14.39
CA PHE A 223 -8.64 -27.45 15.82
C PHE A 223 -7.99 -28.71 16.38
N LEU A 224 -6.86 -28.56 17.07
CA LEU A 224 -6.19 -29.63 17.81
C LEU A 224 -5.88 -29.17 19.26
N PRO A 225 -6.38 -29.84 20.31
CA PRO A 225 -5.88 -29.60 21.67
C PRO A 225 -4.41 -30.04 21.79
N CYS A 226 -3.68 -29.48 22.75
CA CYS A 226 -2.27 -29.80 23.02
C CYS A 226 -2.01 -29.93 24.54
N ASP A 227 -2.87 -30.67 25.24
CA ASP A 227 -2.71 -30.89 26.69
C ASP A 227 -1.95 -32.18 27.01
N THR A 228 -2.16 -33.24 26.22
CA THR A 228 -1.60 -34.60 26.42
C THR A 228 -0.52 -34.93 25.37
N ASP A 229 0.49 -35.73 25.72
CA ASP A 229 1.59 -36.10 24.82
C ASP A 229 1.11 -36.78 23.52
N GLN A 230 0.07 -37.62 23.61
CA GLN A 230 -0.57 -38.23 22.43
C GLN A 230 -1.18 -37.17 21.49
N GLU A 231 -1.69 -36.07 22.03
CA GLU A 231 -2.23 -34.94 21.26
C GLU A 231 -1.09 -34.12 20.64
N GLY A 232 0.02 -33.92 21.36
CA GLY A 232 1.23 -33.31 20.79
C GLY A 232 1.85 -34.15 19.66
N GLN A 233 1.90 -35.49 19.79
CA GLN A 233 2.29 -36.37 18.68
C GLN A 233 1.30 -36.28 17.48
N ASN A 234 0.01 -36.06 17.73
CA ASN A 234 -0.97 -35.79 16.67
C ASN A 234 -0.71 -34.43 15.99
N LEU A 235 -0.32 -33.41 16.76
CA LEU A 235 0.05 -32.09 16.24
C LEU A 235 1.30 -32.15 15.35
N LEU A 236 2.40 -32.74 15.85
CA LEU A 236 3.64 -32.93 15.09
C LEU A 236 3.39 -33.69 13.79
N ARG A 237 2.55 -34.74 13.84
CA ARG A 237 2.14 -35.48 12.64
C ARG A 237 1.33 -34.62 11.66
N GLN A 238 0.48 -33.70 12.15
CA GLN A 238 -0.24 -32.78 11.27
C GLN A 238 0.73 -31.80 10.59
N LEU A 239 1.57 -31.10 11.36
CA LEU A 239 2.60 -30.19 10.83
C LEU A 239 3.48 -30.88 9.78
N CYS A 240 3.90 -32.12 10.05
CA CYS A 240 4.72 -32.94 9.15
C CYS A 240 4.09 -33.22 7.78
N HIS A 241 2.78 -33.45 7.73
CA HIS A 241 2.09 -33.94 6.52
C HIS A 241 1.23 -32.88 5.81
N GLN A 242 1.02 -31.72 6.44
CA GLN A 242 0.18 -30.65 5.93
C GLN A 242 0.71 -30.10 4.60
N LYS A 243 -0.20 -29.59 3.78
CA LYS A 243 0.19 -28.89 2.55
C LYS A 243 0.64 -27.48 2.93
N ILE A 244 1.89 -27.14 2.64
CA ILE A 244 2.37 -25.76 2.74
C ILE A 244 1.68 -24.90 1.67
N LYS A 245 1.15 -23.75 2.08
CA LYS A 245 0.63 -22.68 1.24
C LYS A 245 1.79 -21.69 0.98
N PRO A 246 2.40 -21.69 -0.20
CA PRO A 246 3.50 -20.77 -0.47
C PRO A 246 2.97 -19.34 -0.69
N LEU A 247 3.70 -18.36 -0.16
CA LEU A 247 3.39 -16.95 -0.36
C LEU A 247 3.98 -16.48 -1.70
N LYS A 248 3.11 -16.08 -2.64
CA LYS A 248 3.50 -15.68 -4.02
C LYS A 248 4.57 -14.58 -4.09
N TRP A 249 4.64 -13.72 -3.09
CA TRP A 249 5.62 -12.64 -3.01
C TRP A 249 6.97 -13.13 -2.46
N ARG A 250 6.97 -14.24 -1.70
CA ARG A 250 8.16 -14.90 -1.13
C ARG A 250 8.77 -15.90 -2.11
N GLU A 251 7.95 -16.63 -2.86
CA GLU A 251 8.39 -17.65 -3.85
C GLU A 251 9.55 -17.22 -4.78
N PRO A 252 9.55 -16.02 -5.40
CA PRO A 252 10.62 -15.63 -6.32
C PRO A 252 11.88 -15.05 -5.64
N ARG A 253 11.91 -14.93 -4.31
CA ARG A 253 13.02 -14.30 -3.57
C ARG A 253 13.66 -15.30 -2.61
N SER A 254 14.98 -15.44 -2.74
CA SER A 254 15.79 -16.11 -1.73
C SER A 254 15.63 -15.40 -0.39
N HIS A 255 15.50 -16.15 0.69
CA HIS A 255 15.31 -15.60 2.03
C HIS A 255 15.85 -16.55 3.09
N MET A 256 16.27 -16.00 4.22
CA MET A 256 16.93 -16.74 5.30
C MET A 256 16.54 -16.13 6.64
N LEU A 257 16.20 -17.01 7.60
CA LEU A 257 16.16 -16.63 9.01
C LEU A 257 17.58 -16.76 9.55
N VAL A 258 18.09 -15.69 10.15
CA VAL A 258 19.42 -15.66 10.77
C VAL A 258 19.39 -16.46 12.07
N GLN A 259 20.35 -17.37 12.26
CA GLN A 259 20.50 -18.16 13.49
C GLN A 259 21.69 -17.69 14.33
N ASN A 260 22.81 -17.33 13.68
CA ASN A 260 23.92 -16.65 14.31
C ASN A 260 24.36 -15.43 13.49
N SER A 261 24.84 -14.39 14.17
CA SER A 261 25.31 -13.15 13.56
C SER A 261 26.59 -12.68 14.24
N GLU A 262 27.68 -12.60 13.48
CA GLU A 262 28.99 -12.17 13.97
C GLU A 262 29.44 -10.93 13.20
N PHE A 263 29.66 -9.82 13.92
CA PHE A 263 30.15 -8.58 13.32
C PHE A 263 31.68 -8.55 13.36
N VAL A 264 32.31 -8.42 12.20
CA VAL A 264 33.76 -8.24 12.07
C VAL A 264 34.02 -6.79 11.61
N PRO A 265 34.63 -5.92 12.43
CA PRO A 265 34.97 -4.56 12.01
C PRO A 265 35.97 -4.60 10.86
N GLN A 266 35.93 -3.59 9.99
CA GLN A 266 36.87 -3.51 8.86
C GLN A 266 38.15 -2.77 9.26
N ASP A 267 39.30 -3.29 8.83
CA ASP A 267 40.61 -2.70 9.11
C ASP A 267 40.67 -1.23 8.66
N GLY A 268 40.70 -0.32 9.64
CA GLY A 268 40.78 1.14 9.44
C GLY A 268 39.53 1.94 9.81
N ASN A 269 38.35 1.33 9.97
CA ASN A 269 37.11 2.03 10.36
C ASN A 269 36.30 1.21 11.39
N GLU A 270 36.25 1.63 12.65
CA GLU A 270 35.45 0.93 13.68
C GLU A 270 33.93 1.09 13.52
N SER A 271 33.48 2.11 12.78
CA SER A 271 32.07 2.45 12.59
C SER A 271 31.35 1.56 11.56
N VAL A 272 32.08 0.91 10.66
CA VAL A 272 31.55 0.12 9.54
C VAL A 272 32.32 -1.20 9.43
N GLY A 273 31.61 -2.32 9.27
CA GLY A 273 32.21 -3.64 9.22
C GLY A 273 31.52 -4.61 8.27
N THR A 274 32.04 -5.83 8.26
CA THR A 274 31.45 -6.97 7.56
C THR A 274 30.61 -7.77 8.54
N LEU A 275 29.31 -7.91 8.27
CA LEU A 275 28.41 -8.73 9.09
C LEU A 275 28.35 -10.14 8.50
N LYS A 276 28.80 -11.14 9.27
CA LYS A 276 28.66 -12.56 8.94
C LYS A 276 27.34 -13.06 9.47
N ILE A 277 26.52 -13.60 8.58
CA ILE A 277 25.14 -14.00 8.87
C ILE A 277 24.97 -15.47 8.53
N THR A 278 24.73 -16.32 9.53
CA THR A 278 24.55 -17.77 9.32
C THR A 278 23.07 -18.15 9.34
N GLY A 279 22.67 -19.07 8.48
CA GLY A 279 21.30 -19.60 8.46
C GLY A 279 21.01 -20.56 7.32
N PHE A 280 19.76 -21.01 7.24
CA PHE A 280 19.29 -21.93 6.19
C PHE A 280 18.63 -21.17 5.03
N LEU A 281 19.19 -21.32 3.83
CA LEU A 281 18.66 -20.67 2.63
C LEU A 281 17.31 -21.29 2.20
N ARG A 282 16.31 -20.43 1.98
CA ARG A 282 14.97 -20.80 1.50
C ARG A 282 14.64 -20.06 0.20
N GLY A 283 13.83 -20.68 -0.66
CA GLY A 283 13.44 -20.12 -1.96
C GLY A 283 14.40 -20.51 -3.10
N PRO A 284 14.52 -19.69 -4.16
CA PRO A 284 15.48 -19.91 -5.25
C PRO A 284 16.93 -19.76 -4.78
N PRO A 285 17.92 -20.24 -5.56
CA PRO A 285 19.32 -20.06 -5.24
C PRO A 285 19.70 -18.58 -5.08
N LEU A 286 20.70 -18.34 -4.24
CA LEU A 286 21.29 -17.03 -3.98
C LEU A 286 22.60 -16.89 -4.77
N SER A 287 22.88 -15.68 -5.25
CA SER A 287 24.03 -15.32 -6.09
C SER A 287 24.73 -14.10 -5.49
N VAL A 288 26.04 -14.13 -5.26
CA VAL A 288 26.74 -13.05 -4.53
C VAL A 288 26.63 -11.68 -5.21
N ASN A 289 26.56 -11.65 -6.54
CA ASN A 289 26.49 -10.40 -7.31
C ASN A 289 25.17 -9.63 -7.16
N GLY A 290 24.12 -10.27 -6.63
CA GLY A 290 22.85 -9.61 -6.32
C GLY A 290 22.85 -8.98 -4.93
N LEU A 291 21.98 -8.00 -4.71
CA LEU A 291 21.90 -7.31 -3.42
C LEU A 291 21.03 -8.05 -2.38
N VAL A 292 21.23 -7.70 -1.11
CA VAL A 292 20.49 -8.24 0.04
C VAL A 292 19.77 -7.13 0.78
N HIS A 293 18.53 -7.38 1.18
CA HIS A 293 17.79 -6.59 2.16
C HIS A 293 17.82 -7.28 3.53
N LEU A 294 18.26 -6.55 4.54
CA LEU A 294 18.17 -6.94 5.96
C LEU A 294 17.01 -6.18 6.61
N THR A 295 16.02 -6.93 7.11
CA THR A 295 14.79 -6.34 7.64
C THR A 295 15.06 -5.45 8.86
N GLY A 296 14.88 -4.14 8.71
CA GLY A 296 15.13 -3.15 9.76
C GLY A 296 16.51 -2.48 9.71
N MET A 297 17.44 -2.97 8.88
CA MET A 297 18.76 -2.36 8.69
C MET A 297 18.92 -1.71 7.30
N GLY A 298 18.23 -2.22 6.27
CA GLY A 298 18.24 -1.65 4.92
C GLY A 298 18.77 -2.59 3.83
N ASP A 299 19.23 -2.00 2.74
CA ASP A 299 19.75 -2.69 1.56
C ASP A 299 21.29 -2.66 1.58
N PHE A 300 21.95 -3.79 1.30
CA PHE A 300 23.40 -3.95 1.35
C PHE A 300 23.93 -4.87 0.24
N GLN A 301 25.22 -4.73 -0.08
CA GLN A 301 25.95 -5.62 -0.99
C GLN A 301 26.56 -6.81 -0.24
N MET A 302 26.66 -7.97 -0.90
CA MET A 302 27.39 -9.14 -0.40
C MET A 302 28.84 -9.12 -0.86
N LYS A 303 29.75 -9.66 -0.05
CA LYS A 303 31.17 -9.87 -0.38
C LYS A 303 31.47 -11.33 -0.75
N GLN A 304 30.88 -12.27 -0.02
CA GLN A 304 31.20 -13.70 -0.09
C GLN A 304 30.05 -14.53 0.50
N ILE A 305 29.85 -15.74 -0.02
CA ILE A 305 28.99 -16.77 0.56
C ILE A 305 29.80 -18.05 0.79
N ASP A 306 29.73 -18.56 2.01
CA ASP A 306 30.31 -19.84 2.40
C ASP A 306 29.22 -20.85 2.74
N ALA A 307 29.45 -22.13 2.47
CA ALA A 307 28.68 -23.24 3.02
C ALA A 307 29.28 -23.66 4.37
N VAL A 308 28.40 -23.87 5.35
CA VAL A 308 28.74 -24.29 6.72
C VAL A 308 28.13 -25.68 6.97
N PRO A 309 28.78 -26.56 7.76
CA PRO A 309 28.16 -27.79 8.23
C PRO A 309 26.79 -27.55 8.88
N ASP A 310 25.91 -28.54 8.74
CA ASP A 310 24.50 -28.40 9.13
C ASP A 310 24.35 -28.26 10.66
N ILE A 311 23.76 -27.14 11.12
CA ILE A 311 23.53 -26.85 12.55
C ILE A 311 22.56 -27.86 13.20
N CYS A 312 21.67 -28.52 12.43
CA CYS A 312 20.66 -29.42 12.98
C CYS A 312 20.52 -30.73 12.18
N PRO A 313 21.56 -31.58 12.11
CA PRO A 313 21.57 -32.74 11.21
C PRO A 313 20.52 -33.79 11.60
N LEU A 314 19.87 -34.39 10.59
CA LEU A 314 18.92 -35.50 10.80
C LEU A 314 19.69 -36.82 10.98
N ILE A 315 20.14 -37.08 12.20
CA ILE A 315 20.85 -38.32 12.57
C ILE A 315 19.87 -39.50 12.52
N GLN A 316 19.95 -40.32 11.48
CA GLN A 316 19.28 -41.62 11.46
C GLN A 316 20.07 -42.60 12.33
N GLN A 317 19.40 -43.29 13.25
CA GLN A 317 20.04 -44.39 13.99
C GLN A 317 20.59 -45.43 12.99
N ASN A 318 21.85 -45.82 13.21
CA ASN A 318 22.63 -46.65 12.29
C ASN A 318 21.87 -47.90 11.81
N ARG A 319 21.46 -47.90 10.54
CA ARG A 319 21.18 -49.15 9.85
C ARG A 319 22.51 -49.91 9.76
N LYS A 320 22.60 -51.08 10.41
CA LYS A 320 23.71 -52.02 10.21
C LYS A 320 23.95 -52.18 8.71
N PRO A 321 25.19 -52.05 8.21
CA PRO A 321 25.46 -52.12 6.78
C PRO A 321 25.03 -53.48 6.25
N SER A 322 24.01 -53.48 5.39
CA SER A 322 23.53 -54.69 4.73
C SER A 322 24.58 -55.14 3.72
N LYS A 323 25.32 -56.21 4.06
CA LYS A 323 26.26 -56.86 3.13
C LYS A 323 25.55 -57.28 1.85
N LYS A 324 25.70 -56.50 0.77
CA LYS A 324 25.79 -56.90 -0.65
C LYS A 324 25.66 -55.67 -1.54
N ASP A 325 26.79 -55.07 -1.89
CA ASP A 325 27.06 -54.47 -3.20
C ASP A 325 28.58 -54.60 -3.47
N PRO A 326 29.02 -54.90 -4.70
CA PRO A 326 30.43 -55.20 -4.98
C PRO A 326 31.27 -53.93 -5.18
N ILE A 327 32.19 -53.71 -4.24
CA ILE A 327 33.53 -53.10 -4.37
C ILE A 327 33.74 -52.25 -5.63
N SER A 328 33.64 -50.92 -5.49
CA SER A 328 34.42 -49.96 -6.28
C SER A 328 35.58 -49.49 -5.41
N MET A 329 36.82 -49.69 -5.86
CA MET A 329 38.02 -49.31 -5.12
C MET A 329 38.27 -47.80 -5.23
N GLY A 330 38.39 -47.11 -4.10
CA GLY A 330 38.73 -45.68 -4.00
C GLY A 330 38.39 -45.14 -2.61
N ASP A 331 39.42 -44.69 -1.88
CA ASP A 331 39.41 -44.06 -0.55
C ASP A 331 38.56 -44.70 0.56
N THR A 332 39.19 -45.66 1.26
CA THR A 332 39.01 -45.79 2.70
C THR A 332 40.18 -45.12 3.44
N THR A 333 40.03 -43.84 3.75
CA THR A 333 40.67 -43.25 4.93
C THR A 333 39.59 -42.84 5.91
N SER A 334 39.66 -43.41 7.11
CA SER A 334 38.89 -42.94 8.25
C SER A 334 39.43 -41.59 8.70
N CYS A 335 38.65 -40.54 8.50
CA CYS A 335 38.92 -39.22 9.05
C CYS A 335 37.60 -38.61 9.52
N ASP A 336 37.47 -38.48 10.83
CA ASP A 336 36.79 -37.33 11.42
C ASP A 336 37.62 -36.10 11.02
N MET A 337 37.44 -35.63 9.77
CA MET A 337 37.81 -34.25 9.42
C MET A 337 36.71 -33.38 9.99
N ASP A 338 37.09 -32.35 10.74
CA ASP A 338 36.21 -31.21 10.97
C ASP A 338 35.74 -30.71 9.59
N GLU A 339 34.43 -30.61 9.37
CA GLU A 339 33.87 -30.15 8.09
C GLU A 339 34.12 -28.64 7.96
N ASP A 340 35.31 -28.29 7.46
CA ASP A 340 35.76 -26.91 7.25
C ASP A 340 34.76 -26.09 6.43
N VAL A 341 34.65 -24.81 6.77
CA VAL A 341 33.79 -23.85 6.07
C VAL A 341 34.24 -23.73 4.61
N THR A 342 33.37 -24.10 3.67
CA THR A 342 33.69 -24.15 2.23
C THR A 342 33.18 -22.91 1.51
N VAL A 343 34.08 -22.13 0.92
CA VAL A 343 33.71 -20.95 0.14
C VAL A 343 32.96 -21.38 -1.12
N LEU A 344 31.72 -20.89 -1.31
CA LEU A 344 30.92 -21.18 -2.51
C LEU A 344 31.16 -20.15 -3.61
N GLU A 345 31.04 -18.87 -3.27
CA GLU A 345 31.11 -17.74 -4.21
C GLU A 345 31.74 -16.51 -3.53
N VAL A 346 32.47 -15.72 -4.32
CA VAL A 346 33.01 -14.40 -3.96
C VAL A 346 32.46 -13.38 -4.97
N ALA A 347 32.28 -12.12 -4.56
CA ALA A 347 31.71 -11.08 -5.41
C ALA A 347 32.63 -10.71 -6.59
N ASP A 348 32.09 -10.68 -7.81
CA ASP A 348 32.79 -10.19 -9.00
C ASP A 348 32.46 -8.70 -9.23
N PRO A 349 33.41 -7.76 -9.08
CA PRO A 349 33.12 -6.33 -9.10
C PRO A 349 32.59 -5.81 -10.45
N SER A 350 32.79 -6.54 -11.55
CA SER A 350 32.25 -6.19 -12.88
C SER A 350 30.79 -6.61 -13.08
N CYS A 351 30.29 -7.56 -12.29
CA CYS A 351 28.96 -8.15 -12.44
C CYS A 351 28.05 -7.85 -11.24
N GLN A 352 28.61 -7.31 -10.16
CA GLN A 352 27.91 -6.89 -8.96
C GLN A 352 26.95 -5.73 -9.23
N GLU A 353 25.72 -5.82 -8.74
CA GLU A 353 24.77 -4.71 -8.81
C GLU A 353 25.26 -3.58 -7.87
N SER A 354 25.32 -2.33 -8.37
CA SER A 354 25.68 -1.15 -7.57
C SER A 354 24.65 -0.93 -6.45
N LEU A 355 24.96 -0.13 -5.42
CA LEU A 355 24.03 0.14 -4.30
C LEU A 355 23.13 1.36 -4.56
N ASP A 356 23.31 2.04 -5.69
CA ASP A 356 22.70 3.35 -5.94
C ASP A 356 21.18 3.24 -6.13
N ALA A 357 20.46 3.88 -5.22
CA ALA A 357 19.00 3.90 -5.19
C ALA A 357 18.40 5.06 -6.02
N GLU A 358 19.10 6.19 -6.11
CA GLU A 358 18.71 7.38 -6.88
C GLU A 358 19.40 7.38 -8.25
N ALA A 359 18.78 8.03 -9.23
CA ALA A 359 19.45 8.37 -10.48
C ALA A 359 20.32 9.62 -10.27
N GLU A 360 21.51 9.63 -10.87
CA GLU A 360 22.33 10.83 -10.97
C GLU A 360 21.55 11.90 -11.75
N VAL A 361 21.34 13.06 -11.14
CA VAL A 361 20.71 14.21 -11.78
C VAL A 361 21.81 15.10 -12.31
N ASP A 362 21.93 15.22 -13.63
CA ASP A 362 22.73 16.28 -14.23
C ASP A 362 21.96 17.62 -14.06
N PRO A 363 22.47 18.59 -13.27
CA PRO A 363 21.79 19.86 -13.09
C PRO A 363 21.71 20.67 -14.39
N MET A 364 22.56 20.39 -15.39
CA MET A 364 22.65 21.16 -16.63
C MET A 364 21.72 20.64 -17.74
N GLU A 365 21.26 19.38 -17.68
CA GLU A 365 20.25 18.85 -18.64
C GLU A 365 18.89 19.57 -18.51
N GLY A 366 18.57 20.14 -17.35
CA GLY A 366 17.29 20.82 -17.08
C GLY A 366 17.19 22.27 -17.57
N GLU A 367 18.32 22.90 -17.88
CA GLU A 367 18.38 24.35 -18.20
C GLU A 367 18.60 24.64 -19.69
N GLN A 368 18.78 23.61 -20.53
CA GLN A 368 19.19 23.79 -21.93
C GLN A 368 18.09 23.56 -22.99
N THR A 369 16.90 24.15 -22.76
CA THR A 369 16.12 24.71 -23.87
C THR A 369 16.44 26.18 -23.97
N TRP A 370 17.50 26.53 -24.72
CA TRP A 370 17.55 27.87 -25.32
C TRP A 370 16.29 28.03 -26.16
N PRO A 371 15.47 29.07 -25.96
CA PRO A 371 14.38 29.36 -26.86
C PRO A 371 14.94 29.45 -28.27
N THR A 372 14.32 28.75 -29.23
CA THR A 372 14.69 28.92 -30.63
C THR A 372 14.53 30.38 -31.02
N GLN A 373 15.38 30.89 -31.92
CA GLN A 373 15.35 32.31 -32.34
C GLN A 373 13.92 32.77 -32.67
N GLU A 374 13.14 31.93 -33.37
CA GLU A 374 11.74 32.17 -33.73
C GLU A 374 10.76 32.28 -32.54
N GLU A 375 11.05 31.67 -31.38
CA GLU A 375 10.24 31.82 -30.15
C GLU A 375 10.62 33.07 -29.36
N LEU A 376 11.90 33.49 -29.42
CA LEU A 376 12.33 34.81 -28.92
C LEU A 376 11.76 35.92 -29.79
N ASP A 377 11.87 35.82 -31.11
CA ASP A 377 11.28 36.79 -32.05
C ASP A 377 9.74 36.85 -31.90
N ALA A 378 9.07 35.72 -31.60
CA ALA A 378 7.64 35.71 -31.30
C ALA A 378 7.29 36.26 -29.91
N ALA A 379 8.15 36.08 -28.91
CA ALA A 379 7.98 36.66 -27.58
C ALA A 379 8.26 38.16 -27.59
N ASP A 380 9.28 38.64 -28.33
CA ASP A 380 9.58 40.05 -28.53
C ASP A 380 8.52 40.72 -29.43
N ALA A 381 7.94 40.00 -30.40
CA ALA A 381 6.76 40.46 -31.14
C ALA A 381 5.51 40.55 -30.24
N GLN A 382 5.33 39.64 -29.28
CA GLN A 382 4.21 39.72 -28.33
C GLN A 382 4.46 40.79 -27.25
N ALA A 383 5.68 40.94 -26.76
CA ALA A 383 6.07 41.97 -25.81
C ALA A 383 5.98 43.36 -26.44
N SER A 384 6.42 43.54 -27.70
CA SER A 384 6.21 44.82 -28.41
C SER A 384 4.73 45.10 -28.72
N ILE A 385 3.87 44.09 -28.86
CA ILE A 385 2.41 44.28 -28.91
C ILE A 385 1.84 44.65 -27.52
N GLU A 386 2.30 44.04 -26.43
CA GLU A 386 1.86 44.36 -25.06
C GLU A 386 2.39 45.73 -24.57
N GLU A 387 3.60 46.13 -24.98
CA GLU A 387 4.18 47.45 -24.69
C GLU A 387 3.48 48.59 -25.45
N THR A 388 2.80 48.31 -26.57
CA THR A 388 2.01 49.33 -27.30
C THR A 388 0.74 49.84 -26.58
N GLU A 389 0.37 49.29 -25.41
CA GLU A 389 -0.79 49.77 -24.63
C GLU A 389 -0.46 50.40 -23.25
N THR A 390 0.78 50.88 -23.01
CA THR A 390 1.07 51.77 -21.87
C THR A 390 1.70 53.11 -22.26
N VAL A 391 1.02 53.85 -23.15
CA VAL A 391 1.30 55.28 -23.36
C VAL A 391 1.12 56.03 -22.04
N VAL A 392 2.22 56.49 -21.44
CA VAL A 392 2.19 57.30 -20.22
C VAL A 392 1.64 58.70 -20.54
N LYS A 393 0.32 58.84 -20.47
CA LYS A 393 -0.37 60.12 -20.65
C LYS A 393 0.07 61.12 -19.58
N LYS A 394 0.47 62.34 -19.99
CA LYS A 394 0.64 63.48 -19.07
C LYS A 394 -0.73 63.99 -18.64
N VAL A 395 -1.30 63.37 -17.61
CA VAL A 395 -2.60 63.76 -17.04
C VAL A 395 -2.42 64.83 -15.96
N PRO A 396 -3.27 65.87 -15.87
CA PRO A 396 -3.18 66.87 -14.80
C PRO A 396 -3.24 66.25 -13.39
N LYS A 397 -2.49 66.83 -12.44
CA LYS A 397 -2.45 66.35 -11.05
C LYS A 397 -3.88 66.32 -10.47
N GLY A 398 -4.35 65.14 -10.07
CA GLY A 398 -5.67 64.92 -9.47
C GLY A 398 -6.75 64.34 -10.40
N THR A 399 -6.47 64.09 -11.69
CA THR A 399 -7.40 63.36 -12.55
C THR A 399 -7.46 61.87 -12.20
N SER A 400 -8.66 61.31 -12.14
CA SER A 400 -8.89 59.87 -12.01
C SER A 400 -8.60 59.11 -13.30
N ASP A 401 -8.28 57.80 -13.20
CA ASP A 401 -8.04 56.91 -14.34
C ASP A 401 -9.19 56.95 -15.37
N TYR A 402 -10.44 57.07 -14.89
CA TYR A 402 -11.59 57.21 -15.76
C TYR A 402 -11.52 58.49 -16.59
N GLN A 403 -11.21 59.64 -15.98
CA GLN A 403 -11.03 60.91 -16.72
C GLN A 403 -9.87 60.82 -17.71
N ALA A 404 -8.76 60.16 -17.35
CA ALA A 404 -7.61 59.95 -18.23
C ALA A 404 -7.97 59.19 -19.53
N THR A 405 -8.92 58.25 -19.49
CA THR A 405 -9.39 57.52 -20.68
C THR A 405 -10.26 58.33 -21.64
N TRP A 406 -10.83 59.46 -21.20
CA TRP A 406 -11.62 60.37 -22.05
C TRP A 406 -10.80 61.49 -22.70
N ILE A 407 -9.52 61.62 -22.34
CA ILE A 407 -8.59 62.51 -23.03
C ILE A 407 -8.25 61.84 -24.36
N VAL A 408 -8.94 62.31 -25.41
CA VAL A 408 -8.77 61.88 -26.79
C VAL A 408 -7.41 62.35 -27.30
N ASP A 409 -6.59 61.40 -27.77
CA ASP A 409 -5.36 61.72 -28.48
C ASP A 409 -5.76 62.22 -29.88
N SER A 410 -5.59 63.52 -30.13
CA SER A 410 -5.86 64.14 -31.43
C SER A 410 -4.67 63.94 -32.36
N ASP A 411 -4.43 62.71 -32.80
CA ASP A 411 -3.40 62.40 -33.79
C ASP A 411 -4.00 62.33 -35.21
N GLY A 412 -3.35 62.99 -36.17
CA GLY A 412 -3.80 63.09 -37.56
C GLY A 412 -4.01 64.51 -38.12
N GLY A 413 -3.05 65.42 -37.90
CA GLY A 413 -3.04 66.72 -38.57
C GLY A 413 -1.73 67.49 -38.37
N GLU A 414 -0.92 67.57 -39.42
CA GLU A 414 0.18 68.54 -39.50
C GLU A 414 -0.39 69.97 -39.46
N SER A 415 0.14 70.79 -38.57
CA SER A 415 0.31 72.22 -38.81
C SER A 415 1.53 72.68 -38.03
N ASP A 416 2.51 73.24 -38.74
CA ASP A 416 3.33 74.30 -38.15
C ASP A 416 2.38 75.40 -37.64
N ASP A 417 2.73 76.02 -36.52
CA ASP A 417 2.99 77.46 -36.50
C ASP A 417 3.92 77.73 -35.30
N ASP A 418 4.99 78.47 -35.57
CA ASP A 418 5.85 79.05 -34.54
C ASP A 418 5.06 80.06 -33.70
N ASP A 419 5.42 80.22 -32.43
CA ASP A 419 5.60 81.56 -31.85
C ASP A 419 6.48 81.43 -30.59
N GLU A 420 7.61 82.13 -30.59
CA GLU A 420 8.38 82.45 -29.39
C GLU A 420 7.61 83.54 -28.63
N ASP A 421 7.47 83.43 -27.31
CA ASP A 421 7.82 84.58 -26.45
C ASP A 421 8.02 84.20 -24.98
N ASP A 422 8.74 85.10 -24.31
CA ASP A 422 9.32 85.02 -22.97
C ASP A 422 8.30 85.25 -21.83
N ASP A 423 8.66 84.85 -20.61
CA ASP A 423 8.44 85.59 -19.35
C ASP A 423 8.79 84.71 -18.13
N ASP A 424 10.03 84.84 -17.66
CA ASP A 424 10.44 84.48 -16.30
C ASP A 424 9.69 85.34 -15.25
N ILE A 425 9.02 84.70 -14.29
CA ILE A 425 8.68 85.31 -12.99
C ILE A 425 8.97 84.29 -11.87
N GLU A 426 9.99 84.58 -11.06
CA GLU A 426 10.23 83.96 -9.75
C GLU A 426 9.41 84.65 -8.64
N GLU A 427 9.41 84.05 -7.44
CA GLU A 427 8.85 84.56 -6.17
C GLU A 427 7.29 84.56 -6.07
N GLU A 428 6.65 84.29 -4.93
CA GLU A 428 7.15 84.07 -3.55
C GLU A 428 6.21 83.12 -2.75
N GLU A 429 6.59 82.75 -1.53
CA GLU A 429 5.79 81.93 -0.60
C GLU A 429 4.60 82.70 -0.01
N GLU A 430 3.46 82.04 0.25
CA GLU A 430 2.59 82.46 1.36
C GLU A 430 1.88 81.27 2.03
N ASP A 431 1.97 81.22 3.35
CA ASP A 431 1.55 80.11 4.23
C ASP A 431 0.18 80.42 4.87
N ALA A 432 -0.73 79.44 4.92
CA ALA A 432 -2.07 79.63 5.49
C ALA A 432 -2.75 78.32 5.95
N GLU A 433 -2.40 77.87 7.16
CA GLU A 433 -3.30 76.98 7.92
C GLU A 433 -4.63 77.68 8.26
N MET A 434 -5.78 77.06 7.99
CA MET A 434 -6.96 77.28 8.83
C MET A 434 -8.02 76.17 8.76
N ALA A 435 -8.19 75.47 9.88
CA ALA A 435 -9.50 75.08 10.41
C ALA A 435 -9.82 76.02 11.60
N PRO A 436 -11.00 75.97 12.27
CA PRO A 436 -12.22 75.19 12.02
C PRO A 436 -13.52 76.04 12.02
N LYS A 437 -14.70 75.43 11.76
CA LYS A 437 -15.82 75.44 12.73
C LYS A 437 -17.06 74.63 12.35
N ASP A 438 -17.69 74.14 13.41
CA ASP A 438 -18.89 73.31 13.52
C ASP A 438 -20.20 74.08 13.25
N VAL A 439 -21.25 73.36 12.85
CA VAL A 439 -22.63 73.58 13.32
C VAL A 439 -23.36 72.22 13.40
N ASP A 440 -23.87 71.87 14.57
CA ASP A 440 -24.66 70.65 14.85
C ASP A 440 -26.08 70.68 14.28
N THR A 441 -26.71 69.50 14.13
CA THR A 441 -28.11 69.24 14.54
C THR A 441 -28.29 67.73 14.80
N GLU A 442 -28.75 67.36 16.00
CA GLU A 442 -29.13 65.98 16.42
C GLU A 442 -30.54 65.62 15.90
N GLU A 443 -30.92 64.38 15.62
CA GLU A 443 -31.63 63.38 16.46
C GLU A 443 -32.11 62.26 15.48
N ASP A 444 -32.46 61.03 15.84
CA ASP A 444 -31.92 60.00 16.76
C ASP A 444 -32.46 58.63 16.27
N ASP A 445 -31.75 57.51 16.55
CA ASP A 445 -32.38 56.18 16.65
C ASP A 445 -31.45 55.15 17.33
N ALA A 446 -31.55 55.03 18.65
CA ALA A 446 -30.80 54.06 19.44
C ALA A 446 -31.49 52.68 19.53
N VAL A 447 -30.92 51.65 18.90
CA VAL A 447 -31.36 50.25 19.11
C VAL A 447 -30.39 49.50 20.02
N SER A 448 -30.95 48.92 21.09
CA SER A 448 -30.26 48.40 22.27
C SER A 448 -29.37 47.17 22.04
N VAL A 449 -28.17 47.19 22.60
CA VAL A 449 -27.38 45.98 22.89
C VAL A 449 -27.93 45.29 24.14
N ALA A 450 -28.77 44.27 23.96
CA ALA A 450 -29.23 43.41 25.04
C ALA A 450 -28.20 42.31 25.36
N LYS A 451 -27.89 42.13 26.66
CA LYS A 451 -27.08 41.02 27.16
C LYS A 451 -27.93 39.76 27.37
N THR A 452 -27.22 38.67 27.65
CA THR A 452 -27.65 37.40 28.28
C THR A 452 -28.64 36.53 27.50
N ASP A 453 -28.10 35.52 26.81
CA ASP A 453 -28.68 34.17 26.83
C ASP A 453 -27.74 33.24 27.62
N ASN A 454 -28.16 32.92 28.84
CA ASN A 454 -27.45 32.03 29.75
C ASN A 454 -27.95 30.61 29.52
N MET A 455 -27.45 29.93 28.47
CA MET A 455 -27.86 28.55 28.18
C MET A 455 -27.12 27.58 29.11
N GLU A 456 -27.86 26.99 30.04
CA GLU A 456 -27.35 26.13 31.10
C GLU A 456 -26.61 24.91 30.53
N SER A 457 -25.32 24.79 30.84
CA SER A 457 -24.61 23.52 30.68
C SER A 457 -24.90 22.65 31.89
N GLU A 458 -25.74 21.63 31.73
CA GLU A 458 -25.92 20.59 32.75
C GLU A 458 -24.61 19.80 32.93
N THR A 459 -23.80 20.23 33.89
CA THR A 459 -22.59 19.51 34.30
C THR A 459 -22.97 18.25 35.08
N MET A 460 -23.14 17.13 34.37
CA MET A 460 -23.22 15.79 34.96
C MET A 460 -21.89 15.42 35.63
N SER A 461 -21.75 15.81 36.90
CA SER A 461 -20.57 15.47 37.72
C SER A 461 -20.60 14.00 38.15
N VAL A 462 -20.04 13.11 37.32
CA VAL A 462 -19.76 11.73 37.72
C VAL A 462 -18.68 11.74 38.78
N SER A 463 -19.08 11.50 40.03
CA SER A 463 -18.17 11.38 41.17
C SER A 463 -17.58 9.96 41.21
N GLY A 464 -16.26 9.86 41.16
CA GLY A 464 -15.52 8.60 41.23
C GLY A 464 -14.03 8.87 41.41
N ASP A 465 -13.50 8.54 42.58
CA ASP A 465 -12.14 8.90 42.98
C ASP A 465 -11.06 8.11 42.20
N ASN A 466 -10.49 8.73 41.15
CA ASN A 466 -9.20 8.37 40.54
C ASN A 466 -8.66 9.48 39.61
N LYS A 467 -8.86 10.76 39.96
CA LYS A 467 -8.69 11.88 39.03
C LYS A 467 -7.25 12.43 38.87
N ALA A 468 -6.31 12.04 39.74
CA ALA A 468 -4.99 12.67 39.84
C ALA A 468 -4.03 12.43 38.66
N ASN A 469 -4.33 11.50 37.75
CA ASN A 469 -3.44 11.14 36.63
C ASN A 469 -3.97 11.54 35.24
N TYR A 470 -5.16 12.15 35.12
CA TYR A 470 -5.74 12.46 33.81
C TYR A 470 -5.12 13.73 33.18
N ASP A 471 -4.95 14.79 33.99
CA ASP A 471 -4.48 16.10 33.52
C ASP A 471 -3.01 16.12 33.10
N VAL A 472 -2.21 15.11 33.47
CA VAL A 472 -0.75 15.06 33.18
C VAL A 472 -0.45 14.53 31.77
N THR A 473 -1.43 13.90 31.11
CA THR A 473 -1.31 13.35 29.74
C THR A 473 -2.26 14.02 28.74
N PHE A 474 -2.85 15.15 29.10
CA PHE A 474 -3.90 15.81 28.34
C PHE A 474 -3.37 17.03 27.57
N ASP A 475 -2.88 16.79 26.34
CA ASP A 475 -2.46 17.86 25.43
C ASP A 475 -3.69 18.42 24.66
N GLU A 476 -4.32 19.46 25.23
CA GLU A 476 -5.48 20.17 24.64
C GLU A 476 -5.30 20.52 23.15
N GLU A 477 -4.09 20.92 22.75
CA GLU A 477 -3.77 21.28 21.38
C GLU A 477 -3.98 20.11 20.41
N MET A 478 -3.58 18.90 20.79
CA MET A 478 -3.76 17.70 19.97
C MET A 478 -5.22 17.28 19.83
N GLU A 479 -6.01 17.38 20.90
CA GLU A 479 -7.45 17.12 20.82
C GLU A 479 -8.13 18.14 19.92
N LEU A 480 -7.76 19.43 20.02
CA LEU A 480 -8.24 20.48 19.12
C LEU A 480 -7.83 20.22 17.67
N GLU A 481 -6.62 19.73 17.40
CA GLU A 481 -6.21 19.29 16.06
C GLU A 481 -7.04 18.11 15.54
N MET A 482 -7.27 17.08 16.37
CA MET A 482 -8.09 15.94 16.00
C MET A 482 -9.55 16.37 15.75
N LEU A 483 -10.13 17.24 16.58
CA LEU A 483 -11.45 17.84 16.36
C LEU A 483 -11.51 18.64 15.06
N LYS A 484 -10.45 19.40 14.71
CA LYS A 484 -10.32 20.07 13.41
C LYS A 484 -10.29 19.04 12.28
N LYS A 485 -9.50 17.95 12.38
CA LYS A 485 -9.49 16.84 11.39
C LYS A 485 -10.89 16.22 11.20
N TYR A 486 -11.62 15.91 12.28
CA TYR A 486 -12.99 15.39 12.22
C TYR A 486 -14.01 16.38 11.64
N ARG A 487 -13.84 17.69 11.89
CA ARG A 487 -14.67 18.74 11.29
C ARG A 487 -14.40 18.85 9.80
N GLU A 488 -13.14 18.86 9.38
CA GLU A 488 -12.74 18.91 7.97
C GLU A 488 -13.18 17.68 7.18
N GLU A 489 -13.10 16.47 7.76
CA GLU A 489 -13.55 15.24 7.09
C GLU A 489 -15.07 15.30 6.83
N ARG A 490 -15.87 15.65 7.86
CA ARG A 490 -17.33 15.84 7.71
C ARG A 490 -17.68 16.94 6.71
N MET A 491 -16.94 18.06 6.71
CA MET A 491 -17.12 19.13 5.72
C MET A 491 -16.78 18.66 4.30
N ASN A 492 -15.76 17.82 4.13
CA ASN A 492 -15.37 17.25 2.82
C ASN A 492 -16.34 16.15 2.34
N GLU A 493 -16.97 15.41 3.25
CA GLU A 493 -18.06 14.47 2.94
C GLU A 493 -19.32 15.22 2.47
N ALA A 494 -19.70 16.30 3.14
CA ALA A 494 -20.86 17.12 2.78
C ALA A 494 -20.63 18.00 1.53
N PHE A 495 -19.44 18.59 1.40
CA PHE A 495 -19.07 19.57 0.38
C PHE A 495 -17.75 19.18 -0.32
N PRO A 496 -17.78 18.21 -1.25
CA PRO A 496 -16.58 17.58 -1.78
C PRO A 496 -15.76 18.52 -2.68
N ASP A 497 -14.55 18.83 -2.21
CA ASP A 497 -13.56 19.74 -2.80
C ASP A 497 -13.93 21.23 -2.86
N GLU A 498 -15.03 21.66 -2.22
CA GLU A 498 -15.40 23.08 -2.15
C GLU A 498 -14.34 23.86 -1.34
N ILE A 499 -13.98 25.06 -1.81
CA ILE A 499 -13.07 26.01 -1.15
C ILE A 499 -13.56 27.42 -1.45
N ASP A 500 -13.71 28.24 -0.41
CA ASP A 500 -14.05 29.65 -0.56
C ASP A 500 -12.88 30.46 -1.15
N THR A 501 -13.20 31.43 -2.00
CA THR A 501 -12.22 32.41 -2.47
C THR A 501 -11.87 33.38 -1.35
N PRO A 502 -10.58 33.69 -1.13
CA PRO A 502 -10.20 34.72 -0.17
C PRO A 502 -10.56 36.09 -0.74
N MET A 503 -10.85 37.04 0.15
CA MET A 503 -11.03 38.44 -0.24
C MET A 503 -9.67 39.15 -0.39
N ASP A 504 -8.68 38.77 0.43
CA ASP A 504 -7.40 39.48 0.58
C ASP A 504 -6.40 39.23 -0.58
N ILE A 505 -6.60 38.16 -1.36
CA ILE A 505 -5.68 37.73 -2.42
C ILE A 505 -6.46 37.48 -3.71
N MET A 506 -6.02 38.09 -4.82
CA MET A 506 -6.60 37.84 -6.14
C MET A 506 -6.65 36.35 -6.48
N ALA A 507 -7.81 35.88 -6.97
CA ALA A 507 -8.02 34.47 -7.27
C ALA A 507 -7.08 33.97 -8.39
N LYS A 508 -6.74 34.82 -9.37
CA LYS A 508 -5.76 34.52 -10.43
C LYS A 508 -4.40 34.12 -9.85
N VAL A 509 -3.93 34.79 -8.80
CA VAL A 509 -2.65 34.51 -8.13
C VAL A 509 -2.75 33.22 -7.30
N ARG A 510 -3.76 33.11 -6.43
CA ARG A 510 -3.96 31.92 -5.57
C ARG A 510 -4.13 30.63 -6.37
N PHE A 511 -4.76 30.70 -7.55
CA PHE A 511 -5.03 29.55 -8.40
C PHE A 511 -4.23 29.53 -9.70
N ALA A 512 -3.13 30.29 -9.83
CA ALA A 512 -2.31 30.37 -11.05
C ALA A 512 -1.86 29.00 -11.60
N ARG A 513 -1.56 28.04 -10.71
CA ARG A 513 -1.15 26.66 -11.07
C ARG A 513 -2.33 25.71 -11.35
N TYR A 514 -3.55 26.22 -11.50
CA TYR A 514 -4.75 25.45 -11.82
C TYR A 514 -5.25 25.77 -13.22
N ARG A 515 -5.88 24.79 -13.88
CA ARG A 515 -6.59 24.98 -15.15
C ARG A 515 -8.02 24.44 -15.09
N GLY A 516 -8.90 25.03 -15.89
CA GLY A 516 -10.21 24.44 -16.17
C GLY A 516 -10.08 23.21 -17.08
N LEU A 517 -10.89 22.17 -16.83
CA LEU A 517 -11.04 21.04 -17.74
C LEU A 517 -12.51 20.85 -18.09
N LYS A 518 -12.85 20.87 -19.38
CA LYS A 518 -14.20 20.60 -19.92
C LYS A 518 -14.78 19.25 -19.48
N SER A 519 -13.92 18.25 -19.31
CA SER A 519 -14.31 16.91 -18.88
C SER A 519 -13.12 16.22 -18.25
N PHE A 520 -13.26 15.78 -16.99
CA PHE A 520 -12.19 15.09 -16.26
C PHE A 520 -11.75 13.79 -16.95
N ARG A 521 -12.68 13.08 -17.63
CA ARG A 521 -12.42 11.79 -18.27
C ARG A 521 -11.80 11.91 -19.67
N THR A 522 -12.22 12.88 -20.48
CA THR A 522 -11.90 12.91 -21.92
C THR A 522 -10.91 13.99 -22.36
N SER A 523 -10.69 15.04 -21.55
CA SER A 523 -9.60 15.99 -21.84
C SER A 523 -8.24 15.29 -21.83
N PRO A 524 -7.28 15.64 -22.70
CA PRO A 524 -5.90 15.24 -22.50
C PRO A 524 -5.30 15.94 -21.27
N TRP A 525 -4.25 15.37 -20.72
CA TRP A 525 -3.33 16.01 -19.78
C TRP A 525 -1.98 15.33 -20.01
N ASP A 526 -0.91 16.09 -20.23
CA ASP A 526 0.39 15.52 -20.54
C ASP A 526 1.14 15.02 -19.29
N CYS A 527 1.74 13.84 -19.40
CA CYS A 527 2.51 13.19 -18.35
C CYS A 527 3.87 13.87 -18.11
N MET A 528 4.42 14.57 -19.10
CA MET A 528 5.73 15.24 -18.98
C MET A 528 5.62 16.75 -18.71
N GLU A 529 4.43 17.24 -18.44
CA GLU A 529 4.21 18.66 -18.17
C GLU A 529 4.44 19.01 -16.69
N ASN A 530 5.21 20.07 -16.43
CA ASN A 530 5.41 20.66 -15.10
C ASN A 530 5.90 19.63 -14.04
N LEU A 531 6.97 18.88 -14.33
CA LEU A 531 7.55 17.92 -13.39
C LEU A 531 8.33 18.62 -12.24
N PRO A 532 8.34 18.09 -11.00
CA PRO A 532 9.29 18.51 -9.97
C PRO A 532 10.70 17.96 -10.23
N MET A 533 11.73 18.59 -9.67
CA MET A 533 13.11 18.08 -9.69
C MET A 533 13.22 16.66 -9.11
N ASP A 534 12.39 16.30 -8.12
CA ASP A 534 12.29 14.93 -7.57
C ASP A 534 12.03 13.86 -8.64
N TYR A 535 11.39 14.20 -9.78
CA TYR A 535 11.13 13.27 -10.87
C TYR A 535 12.35 12.94 -11.73
N ALA A 536 13.43 13.74 -11.67
CA ALA A 536 14.71 13.41 -12.33
C ALA A 536 15.48 12.31 -11.57
N ARG A 537 15.26 12.21 -10.24
CA ARG A 537 15.96 11.27 -9.34
C ARG A 537 15.43 9.83 -9.41
N ILE A 538 14.29 9.61 -10.06
CA ILE A 538 13.59 8.31 -10.08
C ILE A 538 13.83 7.53 -11.38
N PHE A 539 13.84 6.20 -11.27
CA PHE A 539 13.95 5.32 -12.42
C PHE A 539 12.60 4.98 -13.02
N GLN A 540 12.45 5.18 -14.33
CA GLN A 540 11.26 4.81 -15.09
C GLN A 540 11.49 3.52 -15.91
N PHE A 541 10.51 2.60 -15.88
CA PHE A 541 10.45 1.48 -16.82
C PHE A 541 9.73 1.86 -18.11
N GLN A 542 10.26 1.42 -19.26
CA GLN A 542 9.54 1.48 -20.54
C GLN A 542 8.26 0.63 -20.55
N ASP A 543 8.31 -0.58 -19.98
CA ASP A 543 7.16 -1.45 -19.73
C ASP A 543 7.41 -2.28 -18.47
N PHE A 544 6.77 -1.86 -17.36
CA PHE A 544 6.86 -2.52 -16.07
C PHE A 544 6.37 -3.98 -16.11
N THR A 545 5.35 -4.29 -16.91
CA THR A 545 4.76 -5.63 -16.95
C THR A 545 5.66 -6.63 -17.67
N ARG A 546 6.36 -6.20 -18.73
CA ARG A 546 7.36 -7.01 -19.43
C ARG A 546 8.64 -7.16 -18.61
N ALA A 547 9.11 -6.09 -17.97
CA ALA A 547 10.24 -6.15 -17.04
C ALA A 547 10.00 -7.17 -15.92
N LYS A 548 8.86 -7.05 -15.21
CA LYS A 548 8.42 -8.01 -14.19
C LYS A 548 8.34 -9.45 -14.69
N LYS A 549 7.76 -9.69 -15.88
CA LYS A 549 7.69 -11.05 -16.44
C LYS A 549 9.09 -11.61 -16.68
N ARG A 550 10.00 -10.81 -17.24
CA ARG A 550 11.41 -11.19 -17.49
C ARG A 550 12.12 -11.55 -16.18
N THR A 551 12.09 -10.68 -15.17
CA THR A 551 12.77 -10.92 -13.88
C THR A 551 12.23 -12.13 -13.13
N LEU A 552 10.90 -12.35 -13.12
CA LEU A 552 10.29 -13.52 -12.47
C LEU A 552 10.44 -14.83 -13.26
N SER A 553 10.68 -14.76 -14.58
CA SER A 553 10.83 -15.95 -15.44
C SER A 553 12.26 -16.45 -15.59
N LYS A 554 13.28 -15.57 -15.40
CA LYS A 554 14.69 -15.99 -15.46
C LYS A 554 15.00 -16.84 -14.22
N PRO A 555 15.45 -18.10 -14.36
CA PRO A 555 16.01 -18.82 -13.23
C PRO A 555 17.24 -18.05 -12.71
N ARG A 556 17.40 -17.98 -11.38
CA ARG A 556 18.63 -17.44 -10.81
C ARG A 556 19.78 -18.43 -11.02
N GLU A 557 20.89 -17.91 -11.49
CA GLU A 557 22.18 -18.59 -11.59
C GLU A 557 22.92 -18.30 -10.28
N GLY A 558 23.21 -19.33 -9.48
CA GLY A 558 23.91 -19.21 -8.19
C GLY A 558 24.16 -20.57 -7.57
N LEU A 559 25.33 -20.77 -6.97
CA LEU A 559 25.81 -22.04 -6.41
C LEU A 559 25.21 -22.36 -5.03
N ALA A 560 24.71 -21.35 -4.32
CA ALA A 560 24.02 -21.53 -3.05
C ALA A 560 22.61 -22.11 -3.27
N GLU A 561 22.49 -23.44 -3.27
CA GLU A 561 21.21 -24.15 -3.43
C GLU A 561 20.27 -24.02 -2.22
N HIS A 562 18.97 -24.18 -2.50
CA HIS A 562 17.93 -24.25 -1.48
C HIS A 562 18.20 -25.32 -0.41
N GLY A 563 18.07 -24.97 0.87
CA GLY A 563 18.23 -25.90 1.98
C GLY A 563 19.62 -25.99 2.58
N ASN A 564 20.65 -25.46 1.91
CA ASN A 564 22.00 -25.39 2.46
C ASN A 564 22.06 -24.45 3.67
N CYS A 565 22.91 -24.78 4.65
CA CYS A 565 23.33 -23.84 5.68
C CYS A 565 24.47 -22.99 5.10
N ILE A 566 24.29 -21.67 5.10
CA ILE A 566 25.26 -20.74 4.52
C ILE A 566 25.62 -19.63 5.50
N THR A 567 26.85 -19.13 5.39
CA THR A 567 27.28 -17.87 5.97
C THR A 567 27.39 -16.83 4.87
N VAL A 568 26.64 -15.75 4.98
CA VAL A 568 26.70 -14.62 4.06
C VAL A 568 27.52 -13.51 4.71
N HIS A 569 28.54 -13.02 4.01
CA HIS A 569 29.34 -11.86 4.43
C HIS A 569 28.77 -10.61 3.78
N VAL A 570 28.04 -9.81 4.54
CA VAL A 570 27.43 -8.55 4.09
C VAL A 570 28.43 -7.41 4.30
N ALA A 571 28.72 -6.66 3.24
CA ALA A 571 29.69 -5.57 3.25
C ALA A 571 29.08 -4.25 3.77
N ASN A 572 29.94 -3.39 4.29
CA ASN A 572 29.62 -2.00 4.66
C ASN A 572 28.42 -1.82 5.60
N VAL A 573 28.29 -2.67 6.63
CA VAL A 573 27.23 -2.56 7.64
C VAL A 573 27.69 -1.64 8.80
N PRO A 574 26.98 -0.55 9.10
CA PRO A 574 27.28 0.27 10.27
C PRO A 574 27.07 -0.46 11.61
N LYS A 575 28.03 -0.30 12.53
CA LYS A 575 28.02 -0.93 13.87
C LYS A 575 26.80 -0.56 14.70
N SER A 576 26.32 0.68 14.56
CA SER A 576 25.13 1.20 15.23
C SER A 576 23.86 0.39 14.97
N PHE A 577 23.69 -0.21 13.79
CA PHE A 577 22.52 -1.06 13.52
C PHE A 577 22.57 -2.41 14.26
N VAL A 578 23.77 -2.93 14.55
CA VAL A 578 23.94 -4.16 15.32
C VAL A 578 23.72 -3.89 16.82
N GLU A 579 24.20 -2.74 17.32
CA GLU A 579 24.02 -2.32 18.71
C GLU A 579 22.57 -1.90 19.03
N ASN A 580 21.89 -1.25 18.09
CA ASN A 580 20.48 -0.84 18.23
C ASN A 580 19.48 -1.98 17.97
N HIS A 581 19.94 -3.18 17.56
CA HIS A 581 19.04 -4.29 17.28
C HIS A 581 18.49 -4.88 18.60
N PRO A 582 17.17 -4.83 18.86
CA PRO A 582 16.61 -5.29 20.12
C PRO A 582 16.77 -6.81 20.31
N ALA A 583 17.18 -7.22 21.51
CA ALA A 583 17.30 -8.63 21.89
C ALA A 583 15.99 -9.39 21.64
N GLY A 584 16.09 -10.60 21.06
CA GLY A 584 14.96 -11.45 20.71
C GLY A 584 14.16 -11.05 19.45
N HIS A 585 14.45 -9.93 18.79
CA HIS A 585 13.84 -9.61 17.49
C HIS A 585 14.55 -10.36 16.35
N PRO A 586 13.82 -10.89 15.35
CA PRO A 586 14.44 -11.56 14.22
C PRO A 586 15.28 -10.58 13.39
N LEU A 587 16.47 -11.04 12.99
CA LEU A 587 17.12 -10.56 11.77
C LEU A 587 16.73 -11.51 10.63
N ILE A 588 16.29 -10.95 9.50
CA ILE A 588 15.89 -11.70 8.31
C ILE A 588 16.56 -11.11 7.09
N MET A 589 17.10 -12.00 6.26
CA MET A 589 17.75 -11.68 5.00
C MET A 589 16.83 -12.02 3.83
N PHE A 590 16.69 -11.12 2.86
CA PHE A 590 16.04 -11.34 1.57
C PHE A 590 17.00 -10.99 0.43
N GLY A 591 17.21 -11.89 -0.53
CA GLY A 591 17.96 -11.58 -1.76
C GLY A 591 17.07 -10.90 -2.79
N MET A 592 17.42 -9.67 -3.16
CA MET A 592 16.59 -8.76 -3.95
C MET A 592 16.49 -9.17 -5.42
N LEU A 593 15.40 -8.80 -6.10
CA LEU A 593 15.33 -8.96 -7.56
C LEU A 593 16.06 -7.79 -8.25
N PRO A 594 16.54 -7.98 -9.50
CA PRO A 594 17.24 -6.93 -10.23
C PRO A 594 16.42 -5.64 -10.29
N HIS A 595 17.08 -4.53 -9.97
CA HIS A 595 16.51 -3.17 -9.90
C HIS A 595 15.50 -2.90 -8.76
N GLU A 596 15.35 -3.76 -7.73
CA GLU A 596 14.41 -3.47 -6.62
C GLU A 596 14.86 -2.37 -5.66
N GLN A 597 16.16 -2.08 -5.55
CA GLN A 597 16.68 -0.98 -4.72
C GLN A 597 16.31 0.40 -5.27
N LYS A 598 16.08 0.49 -6.59
CA LYS A 598 15.98 1.73 -7.32
C LYS A 598 14.68 2.46 -6.97
N MET A 599 14.76 3.76 -6.75
CA MET A 599 13.63 4.61 -6.39
C MET A 599 12.70 4.83 -7.59
N SER A 600 11.40 4.76 -7.35
CA SER A 600 10.37 5.11 -8.32
C SER A 600 9.10 5.64 -7.65
N ALA A 601 8.19 6.21 -8.45
CA ALA A 601 6.83 6.49 -8.04
C ALA A 601 6.04 5.18 -7.93
N MET A 602 5.89 4.68 -6.70
CA MET A 602 5.20 3.44 -6.37
C MET A 602 3.72 3.69 -6.04
N HIS A 603 2.86 2.76 -6.47
CA HIS A 603 1.41 2.82 -6.24
C HIS A 603 0.90 1.60 -5.49
N PHE A 604 0.17 1.87 -4.40
CA PHE A 604 -0.41 0.86 -3.51
C PHE A 604 -1.93 1.02 -3.47
N ALA A 605 -2.66 -0.02 -3.88
CA ALA A 605 -4.11 -0.10 -3.74
C ALA A 605 -4.46 -0.52 -2.31
N ILE A 606 -5.05 0.39 -1.55
CA ILE A 606 -5.23 0.30 -0.10
C ILE A 606 -6.69 0.55 0.26
N LYS A 607 -7.16 -0.19 1.27
CA LYS A 607 -8.47 -0.07 1.89
C LYS A 607 -8.27 0.18 3.40
N ARG A 608 -9.07 1.08 3.97
CA ARG A 608 -9.08 1.38 5.40
C ARG A 608 -9.40 0.14 6.26
N HIS A 609 -8.72 -0.01 7.38
CA HIS A 609 -8.90 -1.13 8.31
C HIS A 609 -10.11 -0.88 9.23
N TYR A 610 -10.85 -1.92 9.58
CA TYR A 610 -12.12 -1.80 10.32
C TYR A 610 -11.92 -1.24 11.74
N SER A 611 -10.76 -1.49 12.38
CA SER A 611 -10.42 -0.94 13.69
C SER A 611 -10.03 0.55 13.68
N SER A 612 -9.98 1.20 12.51
CA SER A 612 -9.47 2.58 12.37
C SER A 612 -10.58 3.59 12.06
N GLU A 613 -11.17 4.16 13.11
CA GLU A 613 -12.21 5.20 12.98
C GLU A 613 -11.63 6.63 12.85
N GLU A 614 -10.33 6.81 13.06
CA GLU A 614 -9.64 8.10 12.91
C GLU A 614 -9.57 8.61 11.45
N PRO A 615 -9.80 9.90 11.20
CA PRO A 615 -9.64 10.53 9.88
C PRO A 615 -8.15 10.65 9.51
N ILE A 616 -7.74 9.98 8.43
CA ILE A 616 -6.36 10.05 7.92
C ILE A 616 -6.28 11.02 6.75
N LYS A 617 -5.47 12.07 6.87
CA LYS A 617 -5.26 13.06 5.81
C LYS A 617 -4.25 12.57 4.78
N SER A 618 -4.46 12.90 3.50
CA SER A 618 -3.41 12.78 2.49
C SER A 618 -2.19 13.61 2.91
N LYS A 619 -0.99 13.05 2.71
CA LYS A 619 0.33 13.57 3.12
C LYS A 619 0.66 13.48 4.62
N GLU A 620 -0.19 12.88 5.44
CA GLU A 620 0.18 12.50 6.82
C GLU A 620 1.28 11.41 6.78
N ARG A 621 2.23 11.41 7.73
CA ARG A 621 3.32 10.41 7.74
C ARG A 621 2.77 9.06 8.17
N LEU A 622 2.92 8.04 7.32
CA LEU A 622 2.48 6.68 7.56
C LEU A 622 3.64 5.70 7.38
N ILE A 623 3.61 4.61 8.14
CA ILE A 623 4.60 3.53 8.07
C ILE A 623 4.06 2.44 7.16
N PHE A 624 4.75 2.20 6.05
CA PHE A 624 4.41 1.19 5.05
C PHE A 624 5.23 -0.06 5.28
N GLN A 625 4.56 -1.21 5.45
CA GLN A 625 5.17 -2.52 5.33
C GLN A 625 4.76 -3.14 3.98
N VAL A 626 5.69 -3.17 3.03
CA VAL A 626 5.47 -3.65 1.65
C VAL A 626 6.20 -4.98 1.45
N GLY A 627 5.48 -6.09 1.62
CA GLY A 627 6.07 -7.44 1.62
C GLY A 627 7.13 -7.60 2.70
N TYR A 628 8.40 -7.56 2.31
CA TYR A 628 9.55 -7.64 3.23
C TYR A 628 9.99 -6.27 3.77
N ARG A 629 9.97 -5.21 2.94
CA ARG A 629 10.45 -3.87 3.28
C ARG A 629 9.52 -3.17 4.28
N ARG A 630 10.12 -2.29 5.10
CA ARG A 630 9.42 -1.26 5.89
C ARG A 630 10.07 0.09 5.62
N PHE A 631 9.27 1.14 5.60
CA PHE A 631 9.71 2.54 5.48
C PHE A 631 8.60 3.48 5.96
N SER A 632 8.95 4.70 6.37
CA SER A 632 7.96 5.76 6.61
C SER A 632 7.90 6.71 5.42
N ALA A 633 6.70 7.19 5.06
CA ALA A 633 6.51 8.20 4.01
C ALA A 633 5.13 8.89 4.07
N CYS A 634 5.00 10.02 3.38
CA CYS A 634 3.77 10.81 3.27
C CYS A 634 3.05 10.52 1.93
N PRO A 635 2.06 9.61 1.87
CA PRO A 635 1.41 9.24 0.63
C PRO A 635 0.43 10.30 0.13
N ILE A 636 0.15 10.24 -1.17
CA ILE A 636 -0.98 10.93 -1.79
C ILE A 636 -2.07 9.93 -2.14
N PHE A 637 -3.27 10.09 -1.56
CA PHE A 637 -4.43 9.25 -1.90
C PHE A 637 -5.11 9.73 -3.19
N SER A 638 -5.62 8.77 -3.97
CA SER A 638 -6.27 8.99 -5.24
C SER A 638 -7.29 7.90 -5.55
N GLU A 639 -8.36 8.24 -6.29
CA GLU A 639 -9.37 7.26 -6.69
C GLU A 639 -8.78 6.10 -7.52
N HIS A 640 -9.23 4.87 -7.24
CA HIS A 640 -8.90 3.70 -8.05
C HIS A 640 -9.78 3.64 -9.32
N THR A 641 -9.39 4.39 -10.35
CA THR A 641 -10.05 4.42 -11.67
C THR A 641 -9.16 3.88 -12.79
N VAL A 642 -9.78 3.50 -13.91
CA VAL A 642 -9.10 2.92 -15.10
C VAL A 642 -8.61 3.98 -16.10
N GLY A 643 -9.05 5.25 -15.98
CA GLY A 643 -8.61 6.34 -16.85
C GLY A 643 -7.24 6.91 -16.45
N ASN A 644 -6.57 7.63 -17.34
CA ASN A 644 -5.20 8.14 -17.13
C ASN A 644 -5.06 9.20 -16.01
N LYS A 645 -6.18 9.81 -15.61
CA LYS A 645 -6.25 10.82 -14.56
C LYS A 645 -7.06 10.29 -13.38
N HIS A 646 -6.49 10.42 -12.19
CA HIS A 646 -7.10 10.01 -10.94
C HIS A 646 -7.34 11.23 -10.08
N LYS A 647 -8.56 11.35 -9.53
CA LYS A 647 -8.88 12.44 -8.63
C LYS A 647 -8.11 12.23 -7.32
N TYR A 648 -7.48 13.30 -6.83
CA TYR A 648 -6.88 13.36 -5.49
C TYR A 648 -7.95 13.28 -4.41
N GLU A 649 -7.71 12.48 -3.38
CA GLU A 649 -8.56 12.39 -2.20
C GLU A 649 -7.89 13.12 -1.02
N ARG A 650 -8.64 13.98 -0.32
CA ARG A 650 -8.11 14.74 0.82
C ARG A 650 -7.91 13.87 2.07
N PHE A 651 -8.77 12.87 2.22
CA PHE A 651 -8.80 11.90 3.32
C PHE A 651 -8.87 10.48 2.74
N LEU A 652 -8.41 9.48 3.50
CA LEU A 652 -8.67 8.08 3.16
C LEU A 652 -10.17 7.77 3.38
N PRO A 653 -10.92 7.31 2.37
CA PRO A 653 -12.36 7.10 2.49
C PRO A 653 -12.70 6.10 3.61
N LYS A 654 -13.74 6.43 4.39
CA LYS A 654 -14.36 5.53 5.38
C LYS A 654 -14.99 4.31 4.71
N ASP A 655 -15.64 4.55 3.57
CA ASP A 655 -16.24 3.50 2.77
C ASP A 655 -15.20 2.47 2.37
N SER A 656 -15.59 1.19 2.44
CA SER A 656 -14.76 0.01 2.12
C SER A 656 -14.22 -0.06 0.68
N SER A 657 -14.41 1.01 -0.09
CA SER A 657 -13.73 1.38 -1.32
C SER A 657 -12.20 1.27 -1.23
N ILE A 658 -11.57 1.19 -2.40
CA ILE A 658 -10.11 1.07 -2.55
C ILE A 658 -9.59 2.41 -3.06
N ALA A 659 -8.75 3.06 -2.25
CA ALA A 659 -7.95 4.20 -2.65
C ALA A 659 -6.58 3.72 -3.18
N VAL A 660 -5.88 4.59 -3.92
CA VAL A 660 -4.50 4.35 -4.36
C VAL A 660 -3.58 5.38 -3.71
N ALA A 661 -2.74 4.93 -2.79
CA ALA A 661 -1.63 5.72 -2.26
C ALA A 661 -0.50 5.75 -3.29
N SER A 662 0.01 6.95 -3.58
CA SER A 662 1.16 7.18 -4.46
C SER A 662 2.27 7.84 -3.65
N VAL A 663 3.50 7.31 -3.77
CA VAL A 663 4.65 7.72 -2.96
C VAL A 663 5.97 7.40 -3.69
N TYR A 664 7.05 8.11 -3.39
CA TYR A 664 8.39 7.68 -3.81
C TYR A 664 8.88 6.57 -2.87
N ALA A 665 9.25 5.43 -3.43
CA ALA A 665 9.78 4.28 -2.70
C ALA A 665 10.58 3.36 -3.64
N PRO A 666 11.41 2.45 -3.09
CA PRO A 666 12.08 1.42 -3.87
C PRO A 666 11.10 0.55 -4.66
N ILE A 667 11.50 0.12 -5.85
CA ILE A 667 10.69 -0.69 -6.75
C ILE A 667 10.41 -2.07 -6.14
N CYS A 668 9.14 -2.32 -5.81
CA CYS A 668 8.67 -3.64 -5.36
C CYS A 668 7.91 -4.35 -6.49
N PHE A 669 8.43 -5.47 -7.01
CA PHE A 669 7.68 -6.24 -8.01
C PHE A 669 6.45 -6.94 -7.40
N PRO A 670 5.22 -6.65 -7.87
CA PRO A 670 4.00 -7.27 -7.35
C PRO A 670 3.87 -8.73 -7.82
N PRO A 671 3.05 -9.57 -7.16
CA PRO A 671 2.19 -9.23 -6.03
C PRO A 671 3.01 -9.05 -4.75
N SER A 672 2.72 -7.99 -4.01
CA SER A 672 3.21 -7.77 -2.64
C SER A 672 2.05 -7.21 -1.82
N SER A 673 1.84 -7.75 -0.62
CA SER A 673 0.91 -7.22 0.37
C SER A 673 1.44 -5.91 0.96
N VAL A 674 0.53 -5.05 1.39
CA VAL A 674 0.83 -3.76 2.00
C VAL A 674 0.07 -3.65 3.32
N LEU A 675 0.76 -3.40 4.42
CA LEU A 675 0.16 -2.90 5.66
C LEU A 675 0.56 -1.44 5.82
N VAL A 676 -0.36 -0.64 6.35
CA VAL A 676 -0.15 0.77 6.64
C VAL A 676 -0.47 1.02 8.10
N PHE A 677 0.55 1.46 8.84
CA PHE A 677 0.43 1.83 10.24
C PHE A 677 0.55 3.35 10.38
N LYS A 678 -0.11 3.90 11.39
CA LYS A 678 0.09 5.28 11.85
C LYS A 678 0.78 5.23 13.20
N GLU A 679 1.83 6.04 13.36
CA GLU A 679 2.51 6.26 14.63
C GLU A 679 1.69 7.26 15.45
N SER A 680 1.32 6.88 16.66
CA SER A 680 0.68 7.72 17.68
C SER A 680 1.76 8.31 18.59
N ASN A 681 1.48 9.47 19.19
CA ASN A 681 2.48 10.22 19.97
C ASN A 681 3.05 9.46 21.18
N SER A 682 2.34 8.44 21.69
CA SER A 682 2.83 7.52 22.72
C SER A 682 3.86 6.49 22.22
N GLY A 683 4.32 6.59 20.96
CA GLY A 683 5.18 5.60 20.31
C GLY A 683 4.46 4.29 19.93
N THR A 684 3.13 4.26 20.07
CA THR A 684 2.30 3.12 19.67
C THR A 684 1.91 3.23 18.20
N HIS A 685 1.57 2.11 17.57
CA HIS A 685 1.29 2.08 16.14
C HIS A 685 -0.07 1.47 15.85
N SER A 686 -1.00 2.22 15.28
CA SER A 686 -2.33 1.70 14.91
C SER A 686 -2.33 1.12 13.49
N LEU A 687 -2.96 -0.05 13.29
CA LEU A 687 -3.18 -0.61 11.95
C LEU A 687 -4.32 0.16 11.26
N VAL A 688 -3.93 1.06 10.36
CA VAL A 688 -4.83 2.00 9.69
C VAL A 688 -5.38 1.45 8.38
N ALA A 689 -4.56 0.76 7.58
CA ALA A 689 -5.01 0.31 6.28
C ALA A 689 -4.27 -0.93 5.77
N VAL A 690 -4.93 -1.64 4.86
CA VAL A 690 -4.50 -2.91 4.28
C VAL A 690 -4.62 -2.84 2.77
N GLY A 691 -3.63 -3.36 2.05
CA GLY A 691 -3.58 -3.21 0.60
C GLY A 691 -2.69 -4.18 -0.14
N THR A 692 -2.50 -3.87 -1.42
CA THR A 692 -1.65 -4.61 -2.36
C THR A 692 -0.91 -3.64 -3.28
N THR A 693 0.28 -4.04 -3.71
CA THR A 693 1.09 -3.25 -4.64
C THR A 693 0.55 -3.38 -6.07
N LEU A 694 0.35 -2.24 -6.75
CA LEU A 694 -0.03 -2.21 -8.17
C LEU A 694 1.21 -2.28 -9.07
N GLY A 695 2.18 -1.39 -8.82
CA GLY A 695 3.40 -1.27 -9.62
C GLY A 695 4.11 0.08 -9.44
N SER A 696 5.15 0.30 -10.23
CA SER A 696 5.84 1.59 -10.36
C SER A 696 5.45 2.21 -11.70
N ASP A 697 4.67 3.30 -11.69
CA ASP A 697 4.16 3.94 -12.90
C ASP A 697 4.24 5.49 -12.78
N PRO A 698 5.42 6.12 -12.95
CA PRO A 698 5.60 7.58 -12.83
C PRO A 698 4.63 8.44 -13.65
N ASN A 699 4.11 7.88 -14.75
CA ASN A 699 3.12 8.47 -15.64
C ASN A 699 1.69 8.57 -15.05
N ARG A 700 1.42 7.98 -13.87
CA ARG A 700 0.09 8.04 -13.24
C ARG A 700 -0.24 9.46 -12.77
N ILE A 701 -1.18 10.13 -13.45
CA ILE A 701 -1.53 11.52 -13.13
C ILE A 701 -2.55 11.57 -11.99
N VAL A 702 -2.12 12.04 -10.82
CA VAL A 702 -3.02 12.43 -9.72
C VAL A 702 -3.36 13.91 -9.81
N VAL A 703 -4.64 14.26 -9.75
CA VAL A 703 -5.15 15.62 -9.99
C VAL A 703 -6.00 16.10 -8.82
N LYS A 704 -5.57 17.17 -8.15
CA LYS A 704 -6.38 17.90 -7.16
C LYS A 704 -7.42 18.75 -7.87
N ARG A 705 -8.69 18.45 -7.59
CA ARG A 705 -9.82 19.31 -7.89
C ARG A 705 -9.97 20.37 -6.78
N VAL A 706 -10.38 21.56 -7.17
CA VAL A 706 -10.93 22.61 -6.30
C VAL A 706 -12.23 23.07 -6.93
N VAL A 707 -13.26 23.23 -6.11
CA VAL A 707 -14.55 23.76 -6.56
C VAL A 707 -14.76 25.12 -5.91
N LEU A 708 -14.86 26.17 -6.72
CA LEU A 708 -15.27 27.50 -6.26
C LEU A 708 -16.79 27.60 -6.33
N SER A 709 -17.42 28.04 -5.26
CA SER A 709 -18.86 28.18 -5.11
C SER A 709 -19.32 29.61 -5.46
N GLY A 710 -20.58 29.77 -5.87
CA GLY A 710 -21.15 31.08 -6.18
C GLY A 710 -22.68 31.05 -6.17
N HIS A 711 -23.28 32.15 -5.74
CA HIS A 711 -24.73 32.26 -5.57
C HIS A 711 -25.37 33.02 -6.76
N PRO A 712 -26.37 32.45 -7.46
CA PRO A 712 -27.13 33.19 -8.47
C PRO A 712 -28.02 34.23 -7.78
N PHE A 713 -27.91 35.50 -8.15
CA PHE A 713 -28.64 36.60 -7.52
C PHE A 713 -29.84 37.06 -8.37
N LYS A 714 -29.62 37.39 -9.64
CA LYS A 714 -30.68 37.77 -10.60
C LYS A 714 -30.72 36.73 -11.71
N ILE A 715 -31.85 36.06 -11.90
CA ILE A 715 -32.03 35.01 -12.91
C ILE A 715 -33.06 35.51 -13.94
N ILE A 716 -32.66 35.54 -15.22
CA ILE A 716 -33.48 35.97 -16.36
C ILE A 716 -33.37 34.89 -17.44
N ASN A 717 -34.39 34.04 -17.52
CA ASN A 717 -34.49 32.90 -18.45
C ASN A 717 -33.26 31.97 -18.42
N ARG A 718 -32.31 32.13 -19.35
CA ARG A 718 -31.07 31.31 -19.44
C ARG A 718 -29.83 32.07 -19.00
N THR A 719 -29.99 33.30 -18.54
CA THR A 719 -28.91 34.16 -18.05
C THR A 719 -29.06 34.37 -16.55
N ALA A 720 -27.96 34.35 -15.80
CA ALA A 720 -27.98 34.64 -14.38
C ALA A 720 -26.77 35.50 -13.98
N VAL A 721 -26.99 36.46 -13.10
CA VAL A 721 -25.91 37.21 -12.43
C VAL A 721 -25.50 36.43 -11.19
N VAL A 722 -24.23 36.04 -11.11
CA VAL A 722 -23.65 35.28 -10.00
C VAL A 722 -22.80 36.22 -9.13
N ARG A 723 -22.85 36.02 -7.81
CA ARG A 723 -22.04 36.73 -6.81
C ARG A 723 -21.30 35.75 -5.88
N TYR A 724 -20.31 36.26 -5.15
CA TYR A 724 -19.51 35.55 -4.15
C TYR A 724 -18.64 34.39 -4.69
N MET A 725 -18.48 34.25 -6.01
CA MET A 725 -17.46 33.34 -6.58
C MET A 725 -16.10 34.03 -6.69
N PHE A 726 -16.09 35.32 -7.05
CA PHE A 726 -14.91 36.17 -7.11
C PHE A 726 -15.25 37.53 -6.48
N PHE A 727 -14.21 38.30 -6.17
CA PHE A 727 -14.32 39.66 -5.63
C PHE A 727 -13.75 40.73 -6.56
N ASN A 728 -12.90 40.35 -7.53
CA ASN A 728 -12.25 41.27 -8.48
C ASN A 728 -12.76 41.04 -9.91
N ARG A 729 -12.76 42.11 -10.72
CA ARG A 729 -13.09 42.06 -12.16
C ARG A 729 -12.09 41.24 -12.98
N GLU A 730 -10.79 41.37 -12.70
CA GLU A 730 -9.73 40.67 -13.44
C GLU A 730 -9.78 39.15 -13.27
N ASP A 731 -10.10 38.67 -12.07
CA ASP A 731 -10.25 37.24 -11.78
C ASP A 731 -11.32 36.62 -12.71
N ILE A 732 -12.44 37.32 -12.93
CA ILE A 732 -13.51 36.86 -13.83
C ILE A 732 -13.03 36.78 -15.29
N LEU A 733 -12.18 37.71 -15.73
CA LEU A 733 -11.62 37.69 -17.09
C LEU A 733 -10.66 36.50 -17.26
N TRP A 734 -9.78 36.27 -16.28
CA TRP A 734 -8.85 35.14 -16.25
C TRP A 734 -9.58 33.78 -16.30
N PHE A 735 -10.64 33.61 -15.50
CA PHE A 735 -11.41 32.37 -15.45
C PHE A 735 -12.54 32.27 -16.50
N LYS A 736 -12.70 33.26 -17.39
CA LYS A 736 -13.73 33.29 -18.44
C LYS A 736 -13.78 32.04 -19.33
N PRO A 737 -12.66 31.38 -19.71
CA PRO A 737 -12.70 30.16 -20.53
C PRO A 737 -13.22 28.91 -19.81
N VAL A 738 -13.42 28.94 -18.49
CA VAL A 738 -13.78 27.76 -17.70
C VAL A 738 -15.29 27.49 -17.74
N GLU A 739 -15.68 26.24 -17.98
CA GLU A 739 -17.08 25.83 -17.90
C GLU A 739 -17.60 25.82 -16.45
N LEU A 740 -18.77 26.42 -16.26
CA LEU A 740 -19.51 26.41 -14.99
C LEU A 740 -20.49 25.23 -14.97
N CYS A 741 -20.65 24.61 -13.80
CA CYS A 741 -21.70 23.64 -13.53
C CYS A 741 -22.57 24.11 -12.35
N THR A 742 -23.72 23.48 -12.12
CA THR A 742 -24.52 23.73 -10.91
C THR A 742 -24.83 22.42 -10.18
N LYS A 743 -25.19 22.49 -8.89
CA LYS A 743 -25.52 21.28 -8.11
C LYS A 743 -26.74 20.53 -8.69
N TRP A 744 -27.61 21.22 -9.42
CA TRP A 744 -28.74 20.61 -10.15
C TRP A 744 -28.40 20.15 -11.59
N GLY A 745 -27.11 20.13 -11.96
CA GLY A 745 -26.62 19.55 -13.21
C GLY A 745 -26.72 20.46 -14.44
N ARG A 746 -27.00 21.76 -14.26
CA ARG A 746 -26.91 22.75 -15.35
C ARG A 746 -25.46 23.01 -15.74
N ARG A 747 -25.24 23.44 -16.98
CA ARG A 747 -23.92 23.81 -17.51
C ARG A 747 -23.97 25.17 -18.17
N GLY A 748 -22.92 25.95 -17.99
CA GLY A 748 -22.83 27.32 -18.48
C GLY A 748 -21.42 27.83 -18.63
N HIS A 749 -21.29 29.11 -18.97
CA HIS A 749 -20.03 29.83 -19.08
C HIS A 749 -20.22 31.30 -18.70
N ILE A 750 -19.11 31.96 -18.39
CA ILE A 750 -19.07 33.39 -18.07
C ILE A 750 -19.18 34.20 -19.36
N LYS A 751 -20.09 35.18 -19.42
CA LYS A 751 -20.23 36.11 -20.55
C LYS A 751 -19.35 37.34 -20.36
N GLU A 752 -19.61 38.07 -19.28
CA GLU A 752 -19.01 39.38 -18.98
C GLU A 752 -18.99 39.62 -17.45
N PRO A 753 -17.92 40.23 -16.89
CA PRO A 753 -17.94 40.78 -15.53
C PRO A 753 -18.89 41.99 -15.46
N LEU A 754 -19.40 42.27 -14.26
CA LEU A 754 -20.28 43.41 -13.97
C LEU A 754 -19.71 44.18 -12.77
N GLY A 755 -19.41 45.47 -12.98
CA GLY A 755 -18.81 46.31 -11.95
C GLY A 755 -17.40 45.88 -11.53
N THR A 756 -17.00 46.28 -10.32
CA THR A 756 -15.68 46.04 -9.71
C THR A 756 -15.70 44.84 -8.75
N HIS A 757 -16.74 44.71 -7.93
CA HIS A 757 -16.88 43.73 -6.82
C HIS A 757 -17.16 42.27 -7.24
N GLY A 758 -16.61 41.80 -8.35
CA GLY A 758 -16.63 40.38 -8.70
C GLY A 758 -18.03 39.81 -9.06
N HIS A 759 -19.00 40.64 -9.42
CA HIS A 759 -20.24 40.16 -10.03
C HIS A 759 -19.98 39.75 -11.49
N MET A 760 -20.63 38.67 -11.93
CA MET A 760 -20.49 38.20 -13.31
C MET A 760 -21.82 37.73 -13.89
N LYS A 761 -22.00 37.90 -15.19
CA LYS A 761 -23.15 37.43 -15.93
C LYS A 761 -22.81 36.13 -16.64
N CYS A 762 -23.55 35.08 -16.34
CA CYS A 762 -23.34 33.74 -16.87
C CYS A 762 -24.51 33.31 -17.75
N ILE A 763 -24.22 32.50 -18.77
CA ILE A 763 -25.22 31.90 -19.68
C ILE A 763 -25.25 30.39 -19.42
N PHE A 764 -26.44 29.80 -19.29
CA PHE A 764 -26.64 28.38 -19.01
C PHE A 764 -27.47 27.65 -20.10
N ASP A 765 -27.41 26.32 -20.07
CA ASP A 765 -28.19 25.42 -20.93
C ASP A 765 -29.70 25.56 -20.70
N GLY A 766 -30.13 25.77 -19.46
CA GLY A 766 -31.52 25.96 -19.06
C GLY A 766 -31.70 27.05 -18.01
N ASN A 767 -32.93 27.17 -17.49
CA ASN A 767 -33.23 28.08 -16.38
C ASN A 767 -32.70 27.53 -15.05
N LEU A 768 -32.19 28.42 -14.20
CA LEU A 768 -31.69 28.11 -12.86
C LEU A 768 -32.77 28.32 -11.81
N LYS A 769 -32.65 27.62 -10.67
CA LYS A 769 -33.44 27.92 -9.47
C LYS A 769 -32.68 28.93 -8.60
N SER A 770 -33.40 29.75 -7.84
CA SER A 770 -32.80 30.68 -6.87
C SER A 770 -32.02 29.96 -5.75
N GLN A 771 -32.40 28.70 -5.44
CA GLN A 771 -31.71 27.81 -4.50
C GLN A 771 -30.55 27.00 -5.13
N ASP A 772 -30.29 27.18 -6.43
CA ASP A 772 -29.16 26.50 -7.08
C ASP A 772 -27.84 27.18 -6.70
N THR A 773 -26.74 26.44 -6.72
CA THR A 773 -25.40 26.99 -6.49
C THR A 773 -24.56 26.73 -7.73
N VAL A 774 -23.93 27.79 -8.21
CA VAL A 774 -23.03 27.74 -9.36
C VAL A 774 -21.65 27.34 -8.85
N LEU A 775 -21.03 26.41 -9.56
CA LEU A 775 -19.77 25.79 -9.21
C LEU A 775 -18.80 25.91 -10.39
N MET A 776 -17.54 26.22 -10.10
CA MET A 776 -16.46 26.17 -11.09
C MET A 776 -15.41 25.15 -10.64
N SER A 777 -15.12 24.16 -11.50
CA SER A 777 -14.13 23.11 -11.20
C SER A 777 -12.77 23.43 -11.80
N LEU A 778 -11.78 23.66 -10.94
CA LEU A 778 -10.38 23.89 -11.27
C LEU A 778 -9.53 22.67 -10.92
N TYR A 779 -8.51 22.40 -11.72
CA TYR A 779 -7.68 21.18 -11.63
C TYR A 779 -6.18 21.50 -11.62
N LYS A 780 -5.43 20.83 -10.74
CA LYS A 780 -3.96 20.91 -10.66
C LYS A 780 -3.36 19.51 -10.46
N ARG A 781 -2.29 19.18 -11.21
CA ARG A 781 -1.53 17.94 -11.00
C ARG A 781 -0.81 17.97 -9.63
N MET A 782 -0.86 16.84 -8.93
CA MET A 782 -0.24 16.64 -7.63
C MET A 782 0.82 15.55 -7.74
N TYR A 783 1.96 15.80 -7.11
CA TYR A 783 3.08 14.88 -7.00
C TYR A 783 3.32 14.55 -5.52
N PRO A 784 3.74 13.31 -5.18
CA PRO A 784 4.19 13.00 -3.83
C PRO A 784 5.40 13.87 -3.46
N LYS A 785 5.68 13.99 -2.16
CA LYS A 785 6.90 14.64 -1.66
C LYS A 785 7.98 13.59 -1.42
N TRP A 786 9.24 13.97 -1.59
CA TRP A 786 10.37 13.15 -1.13
C TRP A 786 10.44 13.15 0.41
N THR A 787 9.82 12.15 1.02
CA THR A 787 9.82 11.93 2.48
C THR A 787 10.09 10.46 2.79
N PHE A 788 10.82 9.76 1.92
CA PHE A 788 11.15 8.36 2.13
C PHE A 788 12.20 8.24 3.23
N ASP A 789 11.86 7.55 4.30
CA ASP A 789 12.78 7.23 5.40
C ASP A 789 12.83 5.70 5.59
N PRO A 790 13.98 5.06 5.34
CA PRO A 790 14.14 3.61 5.45
C PRO A 790 14.26 3.12 6.89
N THR A 791 14.62 4.00 7.83
CA THR A 791 14.76 3.65 9.27
C THR A 791 13.40 3.65 9.97
N GLY A 792 12.50 4.56 9.55
CA GLY A 792 11.07 4.34 9.56
C GLY A 792 10.40 4.12 10.91
N GLY A 793 10.81 4.85 11.95
CA GLY A 793 10.25 4.72 13.31
C GLY A 793 10.63 3.38 13.94
N SER A 794 11.59 3.40 14.86
CA SER A 794 12.21 2.23 15.48
C SER A 794 11.19 1.24 16.08
N LEU A 795 10.81 0.26 15.26
CA LEU A 795 9.87 -0.83 15.52
C LEU A 795 8.42 -0.36 15.72
N ILE A 796 7.48 -1.12 15.12
CA ILE A 796 6.04 -1.07 15.45
C ILE A 796 5.86 -1.59 16.88
N ASN A 797 6.05 -0.68 17.85
CA ASN A 797 5.89 -0.95 19.27
C ASN A 797 4.41 -1.07 19.62
N LEU A 798 3.94 -2.31 19.60
CA LEU A 798 2.66 -2.74 20.10
C LEU A 798 2.90 -4.01 20.92
N THR A 799 2.51 -3.99 22.19
CA THR A 799 2.56 -5.15 23.09
C THR A 799 1.16 -5.42 23.67
N PRO A 800 0.86 -6.67 24.08
CA PRO A 800 -0.42 -7.02 24.69
C PRO A 800 -0.73 -6.21 25.96
N GLU A 801 0.28 -5.79 26.71
CA GLU A 801 0.13 -4.99 27.94
C GLU A 801 -0.51 -3.62 27.70
N MET A 802 -0.51 -3.11 26.46
CA MET A 802 -1.11 -1.83 26.10
C MET A 802 -2.62 -1.94 25.82
N PHE A 803 -3.15 -3.15 25.71
CA PHE A 803 -4.57 -3.41 25.63
C PHE A 803 -5.03 -3.78 27.05
N PRO A 804 -5.79 -2.92 27.75
CA PRO A 804 -6.34 -3.30 29.04
C PRO A 804 -7.22 -4.53 28.82
N SER A 805 -6.90 -5.62 29.53
CA SER A 805 -7.74 -6.82 29.51
C SER A 805 -9.13 -6.40 29.97
N THR A 806 -10.05 -6.25 29.03
CA THR A 806 -11.40 -5.79 29.34
C THR A 806 -12.09 -6.95 30.04
N GLN A 807 -11.98 -6.98 31.37
CA GLN A 807 -12.91 -7.74 32.20
C GLN A 807 -14.29 -7.20 31.87
N ARG A 808 -14.98 -7.85 30.92
CA ARG A 808 -16.40 -7.65 30.67
C ARG A 808 -17.11 -8.05 31.96
N SER A 809 -17.29 -7.07 32.84
CA SER A 809 -18.12 -7.17 34.03
C SER A 809 -19.46 -7.74 33.60
N GLU A 810 -19.90 -8.78 34.30
CA GLU A 810 -21.14 -9.51 34.01
C GLU A 810 -22.35 -8.55 34.05
N MET A 811 -22.75 -8.04 32.89
CA MET A 811 -23.99 -7.30 32.65
C MET A 811 -24.62 -7.79 31.35
N ASP A 812 -25.13 -9.03 31.42
CA ASP A 812 -26.15 -9.57 30.53
C ASP A 812 -27.00 -10.55 31.37
N THR A 813 -27.75 -9.97 32.32
CA THR A 813 -28.92 -10.60 32.94
C THR A 813 -30.09 -9.64 32.89
N ASP A 814 -30.79 -9.65 31.74
CA ASP A 814 -32.25 -9.47 31.61
C ASP A 814 -32.70 -10.04 30.25
#